data_AF-A0AAD6AVD2-F1
#
_entry.id   AF-A0AAD6AVD2-F1
#
_cell.length_a   1.000
_cell.length_b   1.000
_cell.length_c   1.000
_cell.angle_alpha   90.00
_cell.angle_beta   90.00
_cell.angle_gamma   90.00
#
_symmetry.space_group_name_H-M   'P 1'
#
loop_
_entity.id
_entity.type
_entity.pdbx_description
1 polymer ?
#
loop_
_entity_poly.entity_id
_entity_poly.type
_entity_poly.pdbx_seq_one_letter_code
_entity_poly.pdbx_strand_id
1 'polypeptide(L)'
;MVASARVQKLLRRYKLAIAAALTILLVQGLVVWSLRSLEEGEAEKNTRRSKLPDHNSQDPKRDPALREKQNSLSGRDRGRWSGRSERTGGTAASALRRGTNRRGEKPSVKVKAHQNRGVTGPGLEHAVHDPSSSRNFSETRGGAYGVAKVPAAAMLGEPGSVDGAHQPSSDFVPKCEITGKDALSALHRAGSQQCRQEIANIVCQHHAGKLMPGALPQFCPQLGISNQVQSVGELDNSLLKVENPVRVAFVLMVHGRAVRQLKRLIKAIYHQDHFYYIHVDKRSGYLHREVLQIAQQYPNIRTTPWRMVTIWGGASLLKAYLRSMQDLLNMLDWKWDFFINLSATDFPTRTNDELVSFLSQQRDKNFLKSHGRENTRFIKKQGLNRLFHECDNHMWRLDKRSIPEGLAVSGGSDWFALTRRFVEYVINSQDALVSGLKQFYTYALLPAESFFHTVLGNSHMCDTLVDNNLRVTNWNRKLGCKCQYKHIVDWCGCSPNDFKPQDLIRIQQLTRPTFFARKFESSVNQEVIDILDTHLYGQYAPGTTALKAYWESLFETEDGLAALSDAALTAHTAFFRLGLRNLLTPQSTVDACRFEPVGYPLSVHVYFYDDRFQGYLIRQEVQAAGSKVRETLEMWAVPQATLVLQSNLKEFERLKNLEIGTEWDLKERIFRNFGGLIGPLSEPLAVQKWAQGPNLTATIVWIDPAQVVAASYDITVDVDAEYTQYKPPLQRPLRPGTWSVRVLKQWELVAEVSFLVMPLTFKDKEPLRKEEDSWLHAGPPGDLYLEQSFQQLSSVLKLPPREAAAQEAQRRAQLVGRPLQAWVDSSIKDFWVTGGLCAPQTSSCPAVGLCSKTSWSSMSPDPKSELCPVKSDGRIR
;
A
#
# COMPACT_ATOMS: atom_id res chain seq x y z
N MET A 1 -2.01 -38.60 -64.85
CA MET A 1 -3.11 -38.31 -63.90
C MET A 1 -2.66 -38.27 -62.43
N VAL A 2 -1.59 -37.54 -62.08
CA VAL A 2 -0.94 -37.66 -60.74
C VAL A 2 -1.40 -36.60 -59.72
N ALA A 3 -2.02 -35.50 -60.15
CA ALA A 3 -2.38 -34.38 -59.27
C ALA A 3 -3.52 -34.69 -58.27
N SER A 4 -4.62 -35.31 -58.72
CA SER A 4 -5.88 -35.42 -57.95
C SER A 4 -5.73 -36.12 -56.60
N ALA A 5 -5.02 -37.26 -56.56
CA ALA A 5 -4.84 -38.05 -55.35
C ALA A 5 -4.00 -37.36 -54.26
N ARG A 6 -3.09 -36.44 -54.63
CA ARG A 6 -2.28 -35.69 -53.66
C ARG A 6 -3.08 -34.59 -52.98
N VAL A 7 -3.97 -33.90 -53.71
CA VAL A 7 -4.83 -32.81 -53.17
C VAL A 7 -5.78 -33.34 -52.08
N GLN A 8 -6.45 -34.48 -52.30
CA GLN A 8 -7.34 -35.08 -51.29
C GLN A 8 -6.59 -35.51 -50.01
N LYS A 9 -5.34 -35.97 -50.12
CA LYS A 9 -4.51 -36.33 -48.96
C LYS A 9 -4.05 -35.10 -48.16
N LEU A 10 -3.84 -33.96 -48.83
CA LEU A 10 -3.54 -32.68 -48.17
C LEU A 10 -4.76 -32.11 -47.43
N LEU A 11 -5.92 -32.08 -48.08
CA LEU A 11 -7.18 -31.58 -47.49
C LEU A 11 -7.62 -32.36 -46.23
N ARG A 12 -7.30 -33.65 -46.14
CA ARG A 12 -7.56 -34.44 -44.91
C ARG A 12 -6.65 -34.07 -43.73
N ARG A 13 -5.43 -33.53 -43.96
CA ARG A 13 -4.51 -33.12 -42.87
C ARG A 13 -4.83 -31.75 -42.28
N TYR A 14 -5.23 -30.77 -43.11
CA TYR A 14 -5.43 -29.39 -42.64
C TYR A 14 -6.85 -29.05 -42.16
N LYS A 15 -7.84 -29.95 -42.32
CA LYS A 15 -9.23 -29.71 -41.91
C LYS A 15 -9.39 -29.31 -40.44
N LEU A 16 -8.64 -29.91 -39.52
CA LEU A 16 -8.67 -29.57 -38.09
C LEU A 16 -8.06 -28.20 -37.79
N ALA A 17 -6.95 -27.85 -38.45
CA ALA A 17 -6.29 -26.55 -38.26
C ALA A 17 -7.17 -25.38 -38.75
N ILE A 18 -7.85 -25.55 -39.89
CA ILE A 18 -8.77 -24.53 -40.44
C ILE A 18 -10.00 -24.35 -39.53
N ALA A 19 -10.55 -25.45 -38.98
CA ALA A 19 -11.65 -25.38 -38.02
C ALA A 19 -11.24 -24.63 -36.72
N ALA A 20 -10.05 -24.90 -36.20
CA ALA A 20 -9.52 -24.21 -35.02
C ALA A 20 -9.27 -22.71 -35.24
N ALA A 21 -8.78 -22.31 -36.42
CA ALA A 21 -8.60 -20.90 -36.76
C ALA A 21 -9.94 -20.14 -36.80
N LEU A 22 -11.00 -20.77 -37.34
CA LEU A 22 -12.34 -20.18 -37.40
C LEU A 22 -12.99 -20.03 -36.01
N THR A 23 -12.80 -20.99 -35.09
CA THR A 23 -13.31 -20.84 -33.72
C THR A 23 -12.54 -19.81 -32.90
N ILE A 24 -11.23 -19.67 -33.09
CA ILE A 24 -10.43 -18.61 -32.45
C ILE A 24 -10.93 -17.21 -32.88
N LEU A 25 -11.18 -16.99 -34.16
CA LEU A 25 -11.74 -15.72 -34.67
C LEU A 25 -13.15 -15.44 -34.10
N LEU A 26 -13.99 -16.48 -33.96
CA LEU A 26 -15.33 -16.36 -33.36
C LEU A 26 -15.28 -15.96 -31.87
N VAL A 27 -14.34 -16.53 -31.11
CA VAL A 27 -14.09 -16.15 -29.71
C VAL A 27 -13.55 -14.71 -29.62
N GLN A 28 -12.61 -14.33 -30.48
CA GLN A 28 -12.09 -12.95 -30.52
C GLN A 28 -13.19 -11.92 -30.82
N GLY A 29 -14.10 -12.21 -31.74
CA GLY A 29 -15.27 -11.36 -32.02
C GLY A 29 -16.21 -11.20 -30.81
N LEU A 30 -16.51 -12.30 -30.11
CA LEU A 30 -17.41 -12.28 -28.95
C LEU A 30 -16.79 -11.57 -27.72
N VAL A 31 -15.48 -11.70 -27.49
CA VAL A 31 -14.78 -10.96 -26.43
C VAL A 31 -14.82 -9.45 -26.69
N VAL A 32 -14.60 -9.01 -27.93
CA VAL A 32 -14.72 -7.60 -28.32
C VAL A 32 -16.15 -7.07 -28.16
N TRP A 33 -17.17 -7.88 -28.43
CA TRP A 33 -18.57 -7.46 -28.27
C TRP A 33 -18.98 -7.38 -26.78
N SER A 34 -18.55 -8.35 -25.96
CA SER A 34 -18.81 -8.33 -24.51
C SER A 34 -18.14 -7.16 -23.80
N LEU A 35 -16.99 -6.70 -24.28
CA LEU A 35 -16.30 -5.52 -23.75
C LEU A 35 -17.03 -4.19 -24.04
N ARG A 36 -17.91 -4.14 -25.06
CA ARG A 36 -18.78 -2.99 -25.32
C ARG A 36 -20.02 -2.96 -24.41
N SER A 37 -20.59 -4.11 -24.08
CA SER A 37 -21.79 -4.20 -23.25
C SER A 37 -21.61 -3.75 -21.80
N LEU A 38 -20.36 -3.57 -21.34
CA LEU A 38 -20.05 -3.05 -20.00
C LEU A 38 -19.98 -1.51 -19.93
N GLU A 39 -20.00 -0.81 -21.07
CA GLU A 39 -20.07 0.67 -21.10
C GLU A 39 -21.47 1.22 -20.75
N GLU A 40 -22.49 0.36 -20.66
CA GLU A 40 -23.90 0.75 -20.37
C GLU A 40 -24.34 0.46 -18.91
N GLY A 41 -23.43 -0.04 -18.05
CA GLY A 41 -23.80 -0.71 -16.79
C GLY A 41 -24.21 0.15 -15.57
N GLU A 42 -23.88 1.45 -15.50
CA GLU A 42 -24.16 2.31 -14.32
C GLU A 42 -25.02 3.55 -14.64
N ALA A 43 -25.76 3.54 -15.75
CA ALA A 43 -26.53 4.69 -16.22
C ALA A 43 -27.96 4.84 -15.62
N GLU A 44 -28.51 3.87 -14.87
CA GLU A 44 -29.87 4.02 -14.32
C GLU A 44 -30.14 3.32 -12.98
N LYS A 45 -29.87 4.01 -11.85
CA LYS A 45 -30.53 3.73 -10.55
C LYS A 45 -30.49 4.89 -9.54
N ASN A 46 -31.26 5.96 -9.79
CA ASN A 46 -32.06 6.72 -8.79
C ASN A 46 -32.53 8.10 -9.30
N THR A 47 -33.70 8.17 -9.93
CA THR A 47 -34.32 9.42 -10.41
C THR A 47 -35.71 9.66 -9.82
N ARG A 48 -35.77 10.23 -8.60
CA ARG A 48 -36.92 10.93 -7.94
C ARG A 48 -36.50 11.27 -6.50
N ARG A 49 -36.71 12.47 -5.91
CA ARG A 49 -37.34 13.74 -6.34
C ARG A 49 -36.64 14.92 -5.63
N SER A 50 -36.39 16.04 -6.31
CA SER A 50 -36.34 17.36 -5.65
C SER A 50 -36.53 18.52 -6.66
N LYS A 51 -37.76 19.07 -6.66
CA LYS A 51 -38.21 20.41 -7.10
C LYS A 51 -37.25 21.30 -7.93
N LEU A 52 -37.71 21.64 -9.14
CA LEU A 52 -37.49 22.97 -9.74
C LEU A 52 -38.32 24.04 -8.99
N PRO A 53 -37.93 25.33 -9.02
CA PRO A 53 -38.84 26.46 -8.92
C PRO A 53 -39.40 26.84 -10.31
N ASP A 54 -40.66 27.30 -10.36
CA ASP A 54 -41.35 27.66 -11.60
C ASP A 54 -41.03 29.10 -12.09
N HIS A 55 -41.38 29.34 -13.37
CA HIS A 55 -41.33 30.64 -14.01
C HIS A 55 -42.20 31.71 -13.32
N ASN A 56 -41.84 32.97 -13.55
CA ASN A 56 -42.80 34.07 -13.61
C ASN A 56 -42.63 34.77 -14.97
N SER A 57 -43.73 35.12 -15.64
CA SER A 57 -43.73 35.56 -17.05
C SER A 57 -44.32 36.95 -17.22
N GLN A 58 -43.64 37.83 -17.95
CA GLN A 58 -44.23 39.03 -18.55
C GLN A 58 -43.69 39.26 -19.96
N ASP A 59 -44.61 39.18 -20.92
CA ASP A 59 -44.59 39.74 -22.28
C ASP A 59 -45.68 40.85 -22.30
N PRO A 60 -45.88 41.68 -23.36
CA PRO A 60 -45.28 41.62 -24.69
C PRO A 60 -44.75 42.95 -25.26
N LYS A 61 -44.09 42.89 -26.44
CA LYS A 61 -44.45 43.76 -27.59
C LYS A 61 -43.86 43.30 -28.94
N ARG A 62 -44.51 43.75 -30.01
CA ARG A 62 -44.15 43.58 -31.45
C ARG A 62 -43.07 44.63 -31.85
N ASP A 63 -42.47 44.70 -33.05
CA ASP A 63 -42.88 44.31 -34.42
C ASP A 63 -41.67 43.93 -35.33
N PRO A 64 -41.89 43.39 -36.56
CA PRO A 64 -40.83 42.89 -37.46
C PRO A 64 -40.52 43.79 -38.69
N ALA A 65 -39.28 43.75 -39.23
CA ALA A 65 -38.95 44.19 -40.59
C ALA A 65 -37.58 43.67 -41.10
N LEU A 66 -37.36 43.69 -42.44
CA LEU A 66 -36.09 43.55 -43.19
C LEU A 66 -35.24 42.26 -42.94
N ARG A 67 -35.04 41.30 -43.85
CA ARG A 67 -35.19 41.13 -45.31
C ARG A 67 -34.09 41.78 -46.20
N GLU A 68 -33.55 40.97 -47.12
CA GLU A 68 -32.53 41.28 -48.16
C GLU A 68 -31.10 41.59 -47.64
N LYS A 69 -30.00 41.25 -48.34
CA LYS A 69 -29.75 40.83 -49.75
C LYS A 69 -28.54 39.86 -49.82
N GLN A 70 -28.64 38.70 -50.49
CA GLN A 70 -28.17 38.35 -51.86
C GLN A 70 -26.72 37.82 -52.03
N ASN A 71 -26.62 36.79 -52.88
CA ASN A 71 -25.51 36.40 -53.78
C ASN A 71 -24.17 35.92 -53.15
N SER A 72 -23.66 34.68 -53.36
CA SER A 72 -23.38 33.87 -54.58
C SER A 72 -21.97 34.13 -55.17
N LEU A 73 -21.27 33.22 -55.87
CA LEU A 73 -21.66 31.94 -56.50
C LEU A 73 -20.42 31.03 -56.75
N SER A 74 -20.62 29.71 -56.89
CA SER A 74 -19.75 28.68 -57.54
C SER A 74 -18.37 28.31 -56.93
N GLY A 75 -17.86 27.06 -57.03
CA GLY A 75 -18.52 25.77 -57.34
C GLY A 75 -17.83 24.87 -58.37
N ARG A 76 -17.80 23.54 -58.12
CA ARG A 76 -17.74 22.39 -59.06
C ARG A 76 -17.89 21.07 -58.26
N ASP A 77 -18.89 20.23 -58.54
CA ASP A 77 -18.90 19.08 -59.47
C ASP A 77 -18.22 17.81 -58.88
N ARG A 78 -18.76 16.57 -58.97
CA ARG A 78 -20.04 16.08 -59.58
C ARG A 78 -20.39 14.64 -59.12
N GLY A 79 -21.64 14.19 -59.36
CA GLY A 79 -22.09 12.78 -59.26
C GLY A 79 -22.67 12.39 -57.88
N ARG A 80 -23.97 12.16 -57.64
CA ARG A 80 -25.17 11.89 -58.47
C ARG A 80 -25.35 10.46 -58.99
N TRP A 81 -25.92 9.57 -58.16
CA TRP A 81 -27.28 9.04 -58.39
C TRP A 81 -27.81 8.20 -57.22
N SER A 82 -29.08 8.45 -56.85
CA SER A 82 -29.96 7.52 -56.15
C SER A 82 -31.36 7.63 -56.76
N GLY A 83 -32.11 6.53 -56.84
CA GLY A 83 -33.42 6.56 -57.52
C GLY A 83 -34.23 5.26 -57.43
N ARG A 84 -35.30 5.30 -56.62
CA ARG A 84 -36.56 4.52 -56.68
C ARG A 84 -36.52 3.03 -57.04
N SER A 85 -37.04 2.19 -56.13
CA SER A 85 -38.47 1.77 -56.10
C SER A 85 -38.68 0.94 -54.82
N GLU A 86 -39.56 1.26 -53.86
CA GLU A 86 -41.04 1.37 -53.87
C GLU A 86 -41.77 0.01 -54.01
N ARG A 87 -42.72 -0.26 -53.09
CA ARG A 87 -43.75 -1.35 -53.07
C ARG A 87 -43.31 -2.76 -52.62
N THR A 88 -44.14 -3.62 -51.98
CA THR A 88 -45.51 -3.48 -51.38
C THR A 88 -45.83 -4.65 -50.42
N GLY A 89 -46.66 -4.39 -49.41
CA GLY A 89 -47.60 -5.38 -48.80
C GLY A 89 -47.05 -6.29 -47.69
N GLY A 90 -47.86 -6.78 -46.73
CA GLY A 90 -49.22 -6.34 -46.37
C GLY A 90 -50.17 -7.42 -45.82
N THR A 91 -50.91 -7.09 -44.75
CA THR A 91 -52.10 -7.80 -44.19
C THR A 91 -51.85 -9.19 -43.55
N ALA A 92 -52.65 -9.69 -42.59
CA ALA A 92 -53.89 -9.21 -41.95
C ALA A 92 -53.86 -9.51 -40.41
N ALA A 93 -54.42 -8.67 -39.53
CA ALA A 93 -55.77 -8.77 -38.89
C ALA A 93 -56.04 -10.06 -38.07
N SER A 94 -56.72 -10.09 -36.90
CA SER A 94 -57.25 -9.08 -35.94
C SER A 94 -57.49 -9.80 -34.56
N ALA A 95 -58.28 -9.43 -33.52
CA ALA A 95 -59.35 -8.45 -33.30
C ALA A 95 -59.70 -8.23 -31.78
N LEU A 96 -60.64 -7.31 -31.52
CA LEU A 96 -61.65 -7.24 -30.42
C LEU A 96 -61.29 -7.23 -28.89
N ARG A 97 -61.56 -6.04 -28.28
CA ARG A 97 -62.57 -5.73 -27.22
C ARG A 97 -62.56 -6.36 -25.78
N ARG A 98 -62.98 -5.48 -24.84
CA ARG A 98 -63.46 -5.67 -23.43
C ARG A 98 -62.37 -5.97 -22.37
N GLY A 99 -62.43 -5.45 -21.12
CA GLY A 99 -63.20 -4.30 -20.59
C GLY A 99 -63.84 -4.50 -19.20
N THR A 100 -63.89 -3.42 -18.38
CA THR A 100 -64.47 -3.32 -17.01
C THR A 100 -63.69 -4.09 -15.92
N ASN A 101 -63.70 -3.77 -14.61
CA ASN A 101 -64.56 -2.93 -13.72
C ASN A 101 -63.69 -2.47 -12.49
N ARG A 102 -64.02 -1.52 -11.59
CA ARG A 102 -65.20 -0.63 -11.44
C ARG A 102 -64.93 0.78 -10.81
N ARG A 103 -65.00 0.95 -9.48
CA ARG A 103 -65.06 2.21 -8.66
C ARG A 103 -64.73 1.88 -7.17
N GLY A 104 -64.47 2.83 -6.25
CA GLY A 104 -64.23 4.28 -6.35
C GLY A 104 -64.57 5.09 -5.07
N GLU A 105 -64.23 6.40 -5.09
CA GLU A 105 -64.72 7.52 -4.21
C GLU A 105 -64.22 7.57 -2.73
N LYS A 106 -63.80 8.68 -2.07
CA LYS A 106 -64.11 10.16 -2.00
C LYS A 106 -65.11 10.54 -0.87
N PRO A 107 -65.16 11.80 -0.33
CA PRO A 107 -64.17 12.92 -0.34
C PRO A 107 -64.09 13.84 0.95
N SER A 108 -62.96 14.54 1.18
CA SER A 108 -62.84 15.98 1.63
C SER A 108 -63.51 16.47 2.98
N VAL A 109 -63.32 17.68 3.56
CA VAL A 109 -62.82 19.01 3.09
C VAL A 109 -62.51 20.03 4.25
N LYS A 110 -61.55 20.98 4.09
CA LYS A 110 -61.46 22.36 4.72
C LYS A 110 -61.23 22.50 6.28
N VAL A 111 -60.81 23.62 6.93
CA VAL A 111 -60.28 24.99 6.57
C VAL A 111 -59.60 25.77 7.75
N LYS A 112 -58.64 26.69 7.46
CA LYS A 112 -58.07 27.88 8.23
C LYS A 112 -57.54 27.64 9.68
N ALA A 113 -56.47 28.28 10.20
CA ALA A 113 -55.92 29.66 10.23
C ALA A 113 -56.65 30.61 11.25
N HIS A 114 -56.03 31.57 11.97
CA HIS A 114 -54.71 32.24 11.91
C HIS A 114 -54.44 33.05 13.22
N GLN A 115 -53.20 33.57 13.45
CA GLN A 115 -52.85 34.78 14.28
C GLN A 115 -52.96 34.68 15.84
N ASN A 116 -52.39 35.56 16.70
CA ASN A 116 -51.15 36.41 16.70
C ASN A 116 -50.97 37.12 18.09
N ARG A 117 -49.76 37.65 18.41
CA ARG A 117 -49.38 38.51 19.60
C ARG A 117 -49.42 37.84 21.00
N GLY A 118 -48.72 38.32 22.05
CA GLY A 118 -47.58 39.26 22.10
C GLY A 118 -47.32 39.98 23.46
N VAL A 119 -46.03 40.20 23.80
CA VAL A 119 -45.42 41.27 24.66
C VAL A 119 -45.85 41.46 26.14
N THR A 120 -44.89 41.29 27.06
CA THR A 120 -44.53 42.20 28.20
C THR A 120 -43.18 41.78 28.85
N GLY A 121 -42.59 42.65 29.69
CA GLY A 121 -41.44 42.40 30.59
C GLY A 121 -41.53 43.34 31.81
N PRO A 122 -40.42 43.83 32.41
CA PRO A 122 -39.18 43.18 32.86
C PRO A 122 -39.00 43.28 34.42
N GLY A 123 -37.95 42.67 35.00
CA GLY A 123 -37.66 42.72 36.44
C GLY A 123 -36.19 42.38 36.81
N LEU A 124 -35.77 42.65 38.05
CA LEU A 124 -34.36 42.72 38.47
C LEU A 124 -33.87 41.57 39.40
N GLU A 125 -32.55 41.32 39.29
CA GLU A 125 -31.58 40.97 40.36
C GLU A 125 -31.45 39.57 41.04
N HIS A 126 -30.16 39.24 41.27
CA HIS A 126 -29.52 38.45 42.33
C HIS A 126 -29.80 36.93 42.57
N ALA A 127 -28.83 36.14 42.06
CA ALA A 127 -27.97 35.21 42.83
C ALA A 127 -28.50 33.92 43.52
N VAL A 128 -28.14 32.78 42.92
CA VAL A 128 -27.62 31.51 43.52
C VAL A 128 -28.43 30.79 44.63
N HIS A 129 -29.07 29.67 44.28
CA HIS A 129 -28.68 28.30 44.72
C HIS A 129 -29.57 27.20 44.06
N ASP A 130 -29.01 26.01 43.82
CA ASP A 130 -29.70 24.77 43.42
C ASP A 130 -29.91 23.89 44.68
N PRO A 131 -31.04 23.17 44.83
CA PRO A 131 -30.93 21.71 44.76
C PRO A 131 -32.17 20.93 44.22
N SER A 132 -31.95 20.15 43.16
CA SER A 132 -32.30 18.73 43.01
C SER A 132 -33.67 18.14 43.44
N SER A 133 -34.17 17.25 42.57
CA SER A 133 -34.71 15.89 42.87
C SER A 133 -36.23 15.62 42.88
N SER A 134 -36.52 14.30 42.81
CA SER A 134 -37.80 13.60 43.05
C SER A 134 -38.82 13.55 41.88
N ARG A 135 -39.55 12.43 41.64
CA ARG A 135 -39.45 11.05 42.19
C ARG A 135 -40.21 10.02 41.32
N ASN A 136 -39.61 8.84 41.12
CA ASN A 136 -40.16 7.45 41.09
C ASN A 136 -41.45 7.16 40.26
N PHE A 137 -42.00 5.94 40.08
CA PHE A 137 -41.85 4.55 40.58
C PHE A 137 -42.19 3.57 39.40
N SER A 138 -42.10 2.22 39.43
CA SER A 138 -41.75 1.16 40.41
C SER A 138 -41.31 -0.13 39.66
N GLU A 139 -41.00 -1.21 40.40
CA GLU A 139 -40.55 -2.51 39.87
C GLU A 139 -41.69 -3.54 39.63
N THR A 140 -41.43 -4.60 38.84
CA THR A 140 -41.71 -6.01 39.23
C THR A 140 -41.00 -7.03 38.31
N ARG A 141 -40.94 -8.32 38.72
CA ARG A 141 -40.12 -9.40 38.12
C ARG A 141 -40.87 -10.26 37.08
N GLY A 142 -40.14 -10.90 36.14
CA GLY A 142 -40.64 -12.11 35.45
C GLY A 142 -39.84 -12.68 34.26
N GLY A 143 -39.33 -13.92 34.40
CA GLY A 143 -39.46 -15.00 33.39
C GLY A 143 -38.67 -14.99 32.05
N ALA A 144 -37.49 -15.62 32.06
CA ALA A 144 -37.02 -16.69 31.14
C ALA A 144 -36.95 -16.56 29.58
N TYR A 145 -35.84 -17.11 29.03
CA TYR A 145 -35.56 -17.57 27.64
C TYR A 145 -35.72 -16.63 26.43
N GLY A 146 -34.66 -16.48 25.61
CA GLY A 146 -34.78 -16.08 24.21
C GLY A 146 -33.56 -15.43 23.55
N VAL A 147 -32.73 -16.23 22.86
CA VAL A 147 -31.81 -15.85 21.75
C VAL A 147 -31.08 -14.49 21.85
N ALA A 148 -29.82 -14.51 22.30
CA ALA A 148 -28.94 -13.33 22.20
C ALA A 148 -28.62 -12.99 20.74
N LYS A 149 -28.81 -11.73 20.34
CA LYS A 149 -28.42 -11.20 19.02
C LYS A 149 -26.95 -10.80 18.99
N VAL A 150 -26.31 -11.02 17.85
CA VAL A 150 -24.93 -10.56 17.56
C VAL A 150 -24.82 -9.04 17.72
N PRO A 151 -23.83 -8.50 18.46
CA PRO A 151 -23.59 -7.06 18.53
C PRO A 151 -23.19 -6.48 17.16
N ALA A 152 -23.71 -5.30 16.84
CA ALA A 152 -23.46 -4.64 15.56
C ALA A 152 -22.03 -4.07 15.44
N ALA A 153 -21.63 -3.81 14.19
CA ALA A 153 -20.29 -3.37 13.79
C ALA A 153 -19.70 -2.23 14.65
N ALA A 154 -18.39 -2.34 14.91
CA ALA A 154 -17.63 -1.35 15.67
C ALA A 154 -17.67 0.04 15.00
N MET A 155 -18.26 1.01 15.68
CA MET A 155 -18.19 2.43 15.30
C MET A 155 -16.76 2.94 15.48
N LEU A 156 -16.21 3.63 14.48
CA LEU A 156 -14.91 4.28 14.58
C LEU A 156 -15.03 5.53 15.47
N GLY A 157 -14.38 5.51 16.64
CA GLY A 157 -14.06 6.74 17.37
C GLY A 157 -13.10 7.64 16.58
N GLU A 158 -13.09 8.95 16.88
CA GLU A 158 -12.17 9.89 16.23
C GLU A 158 -10.71 9.50 16.51
N PRO A 159 -9.82 9.52 15.49
CA PRO A 159 -8.38 9.35 15.72
C PRO A 159 -7.87 10.41 16.71
N GLY A 160 -7.07 10.01 17.69
CA GLY A 160 -6.41 10.90 18.64
C GLY A 160 -7.27 11.48 19.76
N SER A 161 -8.59 11.24 19.80
CA SER A 161 -9.44 11.69 20.92
C SER A 161 -9.66 10.58 21.93
N VAL A 162 -9.26 10.81 23.19
CA VAL A 162 -9.62 9.98 24.35
C VAL A 162 -10.45 10.86 25.28
N ASP A 163 -11.71 10.52 25.46
CA ASP A 163 -12.56 11.20 26.44
C ASP A 163 -12.20 10.72 27.86
N GLY A 164 -11.94 11.65 28.78
CA GLY A 164 -11.60 11.34 30.18
C GLY A 164 -10.11 11.43 30.56
N ALA A 165 -9.25 12.04 29.75
CA ALA A 165 -7.84 12.26 30.12
C ALA A 165 -7.70 13.24 31.30
N HIS A 166 -7.30 12.75 32.47
CA HIS A 166 -6.86 13.57 33.61
C HIS A 166 -5.43 14.11 33.39
N GLN A 167 -5.02 15.07 34.23
CA GLN A 167 -3.67 15.66 34.15
C GLN A 167 -2.58 14.59 34.37
N PRO A 168 -1.50 14.56 33.56
CA PRO A 168 -0.38 13.65 33.77
C PRO A 168 0.40 14.01 35.05
N SER A 169 1.03 13.01 35.67
CA SER A 169 1.91 13.22 36.83
C SER A 169 3.16 14.04 36.48
N SER A 170 3.85 14.50 37.53
CA SER A 170 4.93 15.50 37.47
C SER A 170 6.07 15.23 36.48
N ASP A 171 6.68 16.34 36.05
CA ASP A 171 8.15 16.56 35.86
C ASP A 171 8.44 17.71 34.88
N PHE A 172 7.40 18.36 34.36
CA PHE A 172 7.51 19.61 33.60
C PHE A 172 6.26 20.49 33.82
N VAL A 173 6.44 21.81 33.94
CA VAL A 173 5.36 22.79 34.14
C VAL A 173 5.14 23.60 32.84
N PRO A 174 3.98 23.47 32.16
CA PRO A 174 3.62 24.27 31.00
C PRO A 174 3.70 25.80 31.25
N LYS A 175 4.07 26.56 30.21
CA LYS A 175 4.17 28.04 30.27
C LYS A 175 2.81 28.76 30.20
N CYS A 176 1.72 28.00 30.11
CA CYS A 176 0.33 28.45 30.07
C CYS A 176 -0.56 27.29 30.51
N GLU A 177 -1.83 27.57 30.82
CA GLU A 177 -2.82 26.53 31.04
C GLU A 177 -3.18 25.84 29.71
N ILE A 178 -3.16 24.50 29.68
CA ILE A 178 -3.47 23.70 28.48
C ILE A 178 -4.78 22.96 28.70
N THR A 179 -5.86 23.44 28.06
CA THR A 179 -7.23 22.91 28.21
C THR A 179 -7.73 22.13 27.00
N GLY A 180 -7.01 22.16 25.87
CA GLY A 180 -7.43 21.53 24.62
C GLY A 180 -7.32 20.00 24.63
N LYS A 181 -8.43 19.29 24.36
CA LYS A 181 -8.48 17.80 24.32
C LYS A 181 -7.39 17.17 23.44
N ASP A 182 -7.17 17.72 22.25
CA ASP A 182 -6.17 17.22 21.29
C ASP A 182 -4.75 17.31 21.89
N ALA A 183 -4.37 18.48 22.42
CA ALA A 183 -3.10 18.71 23.12
C ALA A 183 -2.92 17.84 24.38
N LEU A 184 -3.95 17.69 25.23
CA LEU A 184 -3.90 16.84 26.42
C LEU A 184 -3.72 15.36 26.07
N SER A 185 -4.42 14.88 25.03
CA SER A 185 -4.23 13.54 24.47
C SER A 185 -2.81 13.34 23.94
N ALA A 186 -2.24 14.33 23.25
CA ALA A 186 -0.85 14.26 22.77
C ALA A 186 0.16 14.24 23.94
N LEU A 187 -0.01 15.10 24.96
CA LEU A 187 0.85 15.15 26.14
C LEU A 187 0.84 13.84 26.95
N HIS A 188 -0.31 13.17 27.07
CA HIS A 188 -0.42 11.87 27.73
C HIS A 188 0.24 10.73 26.92
N ARG A 189 0.24 10.81 25.58
CA ARG A 189 0.74 9.73 24.70
C ARG A 189 2.20 9.91 24.27
N ALA A 190 2.75 11.12 24.32
CA ALA A 190 4.14 11.39 23.95
C ALA A 190 5.12 10.75 24.94
N GLY A 191 6.06 9.95 24.43
CA GLY A 191 6.94 9.10 25.24
C GLY A 191 8.06 9.88 25.92
N SER A 192 8.72 10.79 25.20
CA SER A 192 9.84 11.57 25.73
C SER A 192 9.40 12.85 26.44
N GLN A 193 10.15 13.23 27.48
CA GLN A 193 9.97 14.52 28.17
C GLN A 193 10.21 15.69 27.21
N GLN A 194 11.13 15.56 26.24
CA GLN A 194 11.37 16.56 25.20
C GLN A 194 10.12 16.77 24.33
N CYS A 195 9.49 15.70 23.83
CA CYS A 195 8.30 15.82 23.00
C CYS A 195 7.12 16.43 23.78
N ARG A 196 6.93 16.06 25.06
CA ARG A 196 5.96 16.72 25.95
C ARG A 196 6.25 18.21 26.15
N GLN A 197 7.53 18.57 26.37
CA GLN A 197 7.99 19.96 26.49
C GLN A 197 7.77 20.77 25.20
N GLU A 198 8.05 20.20 24.03
CA GLU A 198 7.83 20.83 22.73
C GLU A 198 6.34 21.08 22.46
N ILE A 199 5.49 20.05 22.63
CA ILE A 199 4.04 20.14 22.48
C ILE A 199 3.47 21.29 23.33
N ALA A 200 3.84 21.35 24.61
CA ALA A 200 3.37 22.40 25.50
C ALA A 200 3.81 23.81 25.07
N ASN A 201 5.09 23.99 24.67
CA ASN A 201 5.57 25.28 24.16
C ASN A 201 4.80 25.73 22.92
N ILE A 202 4.56 24.82 21.97
CA ILE A 202 3.88 25.08 20.70
C ILE A 202 2.42 25.48 20.93
N VAL A 203 1.70 24.77 21.81
CA VAL A 203 0.32 25.10 22.18
C VAL A 203 0.25 26.48 22.85
N CYS A 204 1.15 26.79 23.79
CA CYS A 204 1.18 28.10 24.43
C CYS A 204 1.52 29.24 23.44
N GLN A 205 2.42 29.01 22.48
CA GLN A 205 2.71 30.00 21.42
C GLN A 205 1.54 30.19 20.46
N HIS A 206 0.77 29.14 20.17
CA HIS A 206 -0.44 29.19 19.35
C HIS A 206 -1.56 29.97 20.05
N HIS A 207 -1.86 29.64 21.31
CA HIS A 207 -2.87 30.35 22.12
C HIS A 207 -2.51 31.81 22.38
N ALA A 208 -1.22 32.14 22.49
CA ALA A 208 -0.73 33.52 22.57
C ALA A 208 -0.77 34.29 21.23
N GLY A 209 -1.23 33.68 20.13
CA GLY A 209 -1.27 34.29 18.79
C GLY A 209 0.10 34.51 18.14
N LYS A 210 1.16 33.85 18.62
CA LYS A 210 2.56 34.10 18.23
C LYS A 210 3.16 33.04 17.29
N LEU A 211 2.44 31.94 17.04
CA LEU A 211 2.96 30.82 16.25
C LEU A 211 2.63 30.89 14.75
N MET A 212 1.42 31.30 14.39
CA MET A 212 0.86 31.23 13.03
C MET A 212 0.68 32.64 12.44
N PRO A 213 0.97 32.85 11.13
CA PRO A 213 0.67 34.13 10.48
C PRO A 213 -0.84 34.36 10.36
N GLY A 214 -1.31 35.55 10.73
CA GLY A 214 -2.74 35.93 10.62
C GLY A 214 -3.18 36.23 9.18
N ALA A 215 -2.33 36.89 8.40
CA ALA A 215 -2.54 37.23 7.00
C ALA A 215 -1.24 37.04 6.20
N LEU A 216 -1.35 36.77 4.90
CA LEU A 216 -0.22 36.64 3.97
C LEU A 216 -0.53 37.36 2.64
N PRO A 217 0.46 37.99 1.99
CA PRO A 217 0.24 38.70 0.74
C PRO A 217 0.05 37.75 -0.44
N GLN A 218 -0.77 38.15 -1.40
CA GLN A 218 -0.93 37.49 -2.69
C GLN A 218 -0.28 38.34 -3.79
N PHE A 219 0.73 37.79 -4.45
CA PHE A 219 1.50 38.45 -5.53
C PHE A 219 1.08 38.02 -6.94
N CYS A 220 0.21 37.02 -7.07
CA CYS A 220 -0.28 36.53 -8.35
C CYS A 220 -1.25 37.54 -9.00
N PRO A 221 -0.97 38.08 -10.21
CA PRO A 221 -1.81 39.10 -10.84
C PRO A 221 -3.09 38.56 -11.49
N GLN A 222 -3.22 37.23 -11.65
CA GLN A 222 -4.37 36.58 -12.29
C GLN A 222 -4.88 35.41 -11.45
N LEU A 223 -5.84 35.66 -10.56
CA LEU A 223 -6.44 34.60 -9.74
C LEU A 223 -7.15 33.56 -10.62
N GLY A 224 -6.79 32.29 -10.44
CA GLY A 224 -7.55 31.14 -10.92
C GLY A 224 -7.23 30.62 -12.33
N ILE A 225 -6.37 31.30 -13.10
CA ILE A 225 -5.97 30.83 -14.43
C ILE A 225 -4.80 29.85 -14.31
N SER A 226 -5.11 28.56 -14.19
CA SER A 226 -4.14 27.51 -14.52
C SER A 226 -4.11 27.32 -16.04
N ASN A 227 -2.92 27.33 -16.62
CA ASN A 227 -2.77 26.99 -18.03
C ASN A 227 -3.16 25.53 -18.24
N GLN A 228 -4.16 25.29 -19.11
CA GLN A 228 -4.48 23.94 -19.53
C GLN A 228 -3.25 23.31 -20.19
N VAL A 229 -3.03 22.03 -19.95
CA VAL A 229 -2.02 21.26 -20.67
C VAL A 229 -2.37 21.35 -22.15
N GLN A 230 -1.51 22.00 -22.95
CA GLN A 230 -1.65 21.96 -24.41
C GLN A 230 -1.71 20.49 -24.83
N SER A 231 -2.73 20.11 -25.58
CA SER A 231 -2.87 18.75 -26.09
C SER A 231 -1.63 18.43 -26.93
N VAL A 232 -0.92 17.37 -26.58
CA VAL A 232 0.27 16.88 -27.28
C VAL A 232 -0.18 16.22 -28.59
N GLY A 233 -0.66 17.03 -29.52
CA GLY A 233 -0.92 16.62 -30.89
C GLY A 233 0.42 16.46 -31.60
N GLU A 234 0.80 15.20 -31.85
CA GLU A 234 1.99 14.78 -32.60
C GLU A 234 3.22 15.69 -32.43
N LEU A 235 3.63 15.92 -31.17
CA LEU A 235 4.98 16.41 -30.91
C LEU A 235 5.97 15.38 -31.46
N ASP A 236 6.78 15.82 -32.43
CA ASP A 236 7.98 15.10 -32.84
C ASP A 236 8.98 15.16 -31.68
N ASN A 237 8.89 14.17 -30.79
CA ASN A 237 9.67 14.06 -29.56
C ASN A 237 11.18 13.82 -29.81
N SER A 238 11.64 13.81 -31.07
CA SER A 238 13.04 13.59 -31.43
C SER A 238 13.99 14.57 -30.74
N LEU A 239 14.92 14.05 -29.92
CA LEU A 239 16.01 14.84 -29.30
C LEU A 239 16.87 15.59 -30.33
N LEU A 240 16.92 15.11 -31.59
CA LEU A 240 17.70 15.73 -32.67
C LEU A 240 17.23 17.16 -33.02
N LYS A 241 16.07 17.60 -32.49
CA LYS A 241 15.51 18.95 -32.65
C LYS A 241 15.71 19.84 -31.42
N VAL A 242 16.44 19.39 -30.40
CA VAL A 242 16.60 20.08 -29.11
C VAL A 242 17.99 20.69 -29.01
N GLU A 243 18.13 21.98 -29.35
CA GLU A 243 19.43 22.69 -29.35
C GLU A 243 20.06 22.85 -27.95
N ASN A 244 19.24 22.88 -26.90
CA ASN A 244 19.68 23.09 -25.51
C ASN A 244 18.91 22.12 -24.58
N PRO A 245 19.29 20.83 -24.53
CA PRO A 245 18.60 19.84 -23.71
C PRO A 245 18.71 20.15 -22.22
N VAL A 246 17.61 20.04 -21.49
CA VAL A 246 17.57 20.25 -20.04
C VAL A 246 18.28 19.13 -19.28
N ARG A 247 18.91 19.49 -18.15
CA ARG A 247 19.48 18.53 -17.21
C ARG A 247 18.63 18.43 -15.95
N VAL A 248 18.29 17.20 -15.57
CA VAL A 248 17.40 16.94 -14.44
C VAL A 248 18.21 16.63 -13.18
N ALA A 249 17.88 17.29 -12.07
CA ALA A 249 18.23 16.89 -10.72
C ALA A 249 17.11 16.01 -10.16
N PHE A 250 17.32 14.69 -10.22
CA PHE A 250 16.46 13.71 -9.57
C PHE A 250 16.76 13.65 -8.07
N VAL A 251 15.76 13.91 -7.24
CA VAL A 251 15.87 13.76 -5.77
C VAL A 251 15.11 12.52 -5.33
N LEU A 252 15.86 11.50 -4.92
CA LEU A 252 15.31 10.20 -4.54
C LEU A 252 15.15 10.13 -3.03
N MET A 253 13.91 10.13 -2.55
CA MET A 253 13.55 9.98 -1.13
C MET A 253 13.27 8.50 -0.85
N VAL A 254 14.23 7.77 -0.26
CA VAL A 254 14.19 6.30 -0.16
C VAL A 254 14.26 5.76 1.28
N HIS A 255 13.58 4.64 1.51
CA HIS A 255 13.54 3.93 2.80
C HIS A 255 13.25 2.44 2.57
N GLY A 256 13.38 1.62 3.61
CA GLY A 256 13.11 0.18 3.55
C GLY A 256 14.34 -0.65 3.15
N ARG A 257 14.11 -1.79 2.48
CA ARG A 257 15.15 -2.79 2.16
C ARG A 257 15.33 -3.09 0.67
N ALA A 258 14.45 -2.59 -0.21
CA ALA A 258 14.35 -2.91 -1.64
C ALA A 258 15.49 -2.35 -2.53
N VAL A 259 16.74 -2.59 -2.14
CA VAL A 259 17.97 -2.09 -2.79
C VAL A 259 18.05 -2.49 -4.26
N ARG A 260 17.69 -3.73 -4.61
CA ARG A 260 17.75 -4.22 -6.00
C ARG A 260 16.74 -3.49 -6.90
N GLN A 261 15.55 -3.18 -6.38
CA GLN A 261 14.57 -2.37 -7.11
C GLN A 261 15.02 -0.91 -7.22
N LEU A 262 15.68 -0.34 -6.20
CA LEU A 262 16.29 1.00 -6.32
C LEU A 262 17.41 1.02 -7.36
N LYS A 263 18.31 0.02 -7.39
CA LYS A 263 19.34 -0.11 -8.42
C LYS A 263 18.71 -0.23 -9.82
N ARG A 264 17.65 -1.03 -9.98
CA ARG A 264 16.89 -1.14 -11.24
C ARG A 264 16.24 0.18 -11.67
N LEU A 265 15.64 0.93 -10.73
CA LEU A 265 15.10 2.27 -10.99
C LEU A 265 16.20 3.21 -11.49
N ILE A 266 17.32 3.30 -10.75
CA ILE A 266 18.48 4.12 -11.13
C ILE A 266 18.96 3.72 -12.53
N LYS A 267 19.14 2.43 -12.81
CA LYS A 267 19.54 1.90 -14.13
C LYS A 267 18.64 2.42 -15.26
N ALA A 268 17.32 2.40 -15.06
CA ALA A 268 16.34 2.90 -16.03
C ALA A 268 16.39 4.43 -16.24
N ILE A 269 16.58 5.23 -15.17
CA ILE A 269 16.55 6.70 -15.24
C ILE A 269 17.93 7.36 -15.42
N TYR A 270 19.02 6.60 -15.41
CA TYR A 270 20.38 7.14 -15.43
C TYR A 270 20.78 7.70 -16.80
N HIS A 271 21.28 8.94 -16.81
CA HIS A 271 22.04 9.50 -17.91
C HIS A 271 23.20 10.34 -17.35
N GLN A 272 24.35 10.35 -18.03
CA GLN A 272 25.56 11.04 -17.57
C GLN A 272 25.37 12.55 -17.36
N ASP A 273 24.50 13.19 -18.14
CA ASP A 273 24.23 14.64 -18.06
C ASP A 273 23.19 15.01 -16.98
N HIS A 274 22.60 14.02 -16.31
CA HIS A 274 21.63 14.21 -15.23
C HIS A 274 22.27 13.99 -13.87
N PHE A 275 21.63 14.48 -12.81
CA PHE A 275 22.15 14.49 -11.45
C PHE A 275 21.19 13.76 -10.50
N TYR A 276 21.73 12.97 -9.57
CA TYR A 276 20.95 12.13 -8.68
C TYR A 276 21.34 12.37 -7.22
N TYR A 277 20.46 13.05 -6.46
CA TYR A 277 20.68 13.34 -5.05
C TYR A 277 19.78 12.44 -4.19
N ILE A 278 20.38 11.48 -3.49
CA ILE A 278 19.67 10.41 -2.79
C ILE A 278 19.64 10.70 -1.29
N HIS A 279 18.42 10.87 -0.75
CA HIS A 279 18.15 10.89 0.67
C HIS A 279 17.72 9.50 1.13
N VAL A 280 18.35 9.00 2.20
CA VAL A 280 17.97 7.73 2.82
C VAL A 280 17.48 7.98 4.24
N ASP A 281 16.23 7.59 4.53
CA ASP A 281 15.61 7.71 5.86
C ASP A 281 16.55 7.20 6.96
N LYS A 282 16.68 7.95 8.07
CA LYS A 282 17.64 7.68 9.13
C LYS A 282 17.53 6.27 9.74
N ARG A 283 16.34 5.64 9.68
CA ARG A 283 16.10 4.25 10.15
C ARG A 283 16.63 3.19 9.19
N SER A 284 16.76 3.51 7.90
CA SER A 284 17.10 2.53 6.84
C SER A 284 18.63 2.35 6.73
N GLY A 285 19.24 1.70 7.72
CA GLY A 285 20.69 1.51 7.86
C GLY A 285 21.36 0.82 6.67
N TYR A 286 20.96 -0.41 6.37
CA TYR A 286 21.41 -1.20 5.21
C TYR A 286 21.29 -0.45 3.87
N LEU A 287 20.11 0.11 3.57
CA LEU A 287 19.87 0.87 2.34
C LEU A 287 20.83 2.06 2.20
N HIS A 288 21.23 2.69 3.31
CA HIS A 288 22.23 3.76 3.29
C HIS A 288 23.64 3.23 2.99
N ARG A 289 24.05 2.07 3.53
CA ARG A 289 25.33 1.43 3.20
C ARG A 289 25.43 1.12 1.70
N GLU A 290 24.36 0.55 1.13
CA GLU A 290 24.27 0.23 -0.30
C GLU A 290 24.23 1.48 -1.19
N VAL A 291 23.49 2.52 -0.80
CA VAL A 291 23.41 3.78 -1.56
C VAL A 291 24.74 4.54 -1.56
N LEU A 292 25.55 4.46 -0.50
CA LEU A 292 26.91 5.00 -0.49
C LEU A 292 27.81 4.29 -1.52
N GLN A 293 27.74 2.96 -1.64
CA GLN A 293 28.49 2.22 -2.66
C GLN A 293 28.06 2.60 -4.09
N ILE A 294 26.77 2.88 -4.31
CA ILE A 294 26.28 3.37 -5.60
C ILE A 294 26.85 4.76 -5.91
N ALA A 295 26.85 5.69 -4.95
CA ALA A 295 27.39 7.04 -5.14
C ALA A 295 28.90 7.06 -5.38
N GLN A 296 29.65 6.07 -4.88
CA GLN A 296 31.09 5.91 -5.17
C GLN A 296 31.39 5.50 -6.62
N GLN A 297 30.41 4.95 -7.36
CA GLN A 297 30.60 4.45 -8.73
C GLN A 297 30.34 5.51 -9.81
N TYR A 298 29.57 6.57 -9.52
CA TYR A 298 29.09 7.53 -10.53
C TYR A 298 29.23 8.97 -10.02
N PRO A 299 30.01 9.85 -10.68
CA PRO A 299 30.31 11.20 -10.17
C PRO A 299 29.11 12.14 -10.14
N ASN A 300 28.05 11.81 -10.88
CA ASN A 300 26.77 12.51 -10.92
C ASN A 300 25.71 11.95 -9.94
N ILE A 301 26.10 10.99 -9.07
CA ILE A 301 25.26 10.50 -7.97
C ILE A 301 25.87 10.98 -6.63
N ARG A 302 25.06 11.60 -5.77
CA ARG A 302 25.45 12.07 -4.43
C ARG A 302 24.42 11.67 -3.38
N THR A 303 24.85 11.50 -2.14
CA THR A 303 23.98 11.21 -1.00
C THR A 303 23.82 12.43 -0.10
N THR A 304 22.65 12.64 0.50
CA THR A 304 22.50 13.70 1.51
C THR A 304 23.39 13.42 2.73
N PRO A 305 24.31 14.32 3.14
CA PRO A 305 25.19 14.10 4.30
C PRO A 305 24.42 14.17 5.63
N TRP A 306 23.20 14.71 5.59
CA TRP A 306 22.20 14.70 6.65
C TRP A 306 21.13 13.66 6.34
N ARG A 307 20.52 13.07 7.38
CA ARG A 307 19.42 12.10 7.24
C ARG A 307 18.31 12.45 8.24
N MET A 308 17.07 12.31 7.80
CA MET A 308 15.87 12.60 8.61
C MET A 308 15.03 11.32 8.75
N VAL A 309 14.19 11.26 9.78
CA VAL A 309 13.17 10.21 9.90
C VAL A 309 11.92 10.73 9.20
N THR A 310 11.77 10.40 7.92
CA THR A 310 10.66 10.86 7.08
C THR A 310 9.47 9.94 7.27
N ILE A 311 8.66 10.22 8.29
CA ILE A 311 7.44 9.46 8.60
C ILE A 311 6.33 9.76 7.60
N TRP A 312 5.36 8.83 7.46
CA TRP A 312 4.19 9.06 6.62
C TRP A 312 3.45 10.32 7.11
N GLY A 313 3.19 11.28 6.22
CA GLY A 313 2.53 12.53 6.55
C GLY A 313 3.36 13.58 7.31
N GLY A 314 4.60 13.26 7.71
CA GLY A 314 5.44 14.11 8.54
C GLY A 314 5.83 15.46 7.91
N ALA A 315 6.05 16.46 8.77
CA ALA A 315 6.63 17.75 8.42
C ALA A 315 8.09 17.63 7.91
N SER A 316 8.81 16.62 8.40
CA SER A 316 10.17 16.26 8.00
C SER A 316 10.33 16.01 6.49
N LEU A 317 9.28 15.59 5.77
CA LEU A 317 9.35 15.39 4.32
C LEU A 317 9.52 16.72 3.55
N LEU A 318 8.77 17.77 3.90
CA LEU A 318 8.98 19.10 3.30
C LEU A 318 10.34 19.67 3.72
N LYS A 319 10.73 19.48 4.99
CA LYS A 319 12.04 19.90 5.49
C LYS A 319 13.20 19.24 4.72
N ALA A 320 13.03 17.97 4.34
CA ALA A 320 13.98 17.24 3.49
C ALA A 320 14.00 17.78 2.05
N TYR A 321 12.85 18.06 1.43
CA TYR A 321 12.81 18.67 0.10
C TYR A 321 13.47 20.06 0.07
N LEU A 322 13.10 20.95 0.99
CA LEU A 322 13.66 22.30 1.07
C LEU A 322 15.18 22.28 1.32
N ARG A 323 15.68 21.39 2.18
CA ARG A 323 17.12 21.23 2.38
C ARG A 323 17.83 20.64 1.16
N SER A 324 17.22 19.67 0.48
CA SER A 324 17.77 19.09 -0.75
C SER A 324 17.86 20.14 -1.87
N MET A 325 16.85 21.01 -1.98
CA MET A 325 16.84 22.15 -2.88
C MET A 325 17.95 23.15 -2.55
N GLN A 326 18.12 23.51 -1.28
CA GLN A 326 19.21 24.40 -0.84
C GLN A 326 20.60 23.82 -1.16
N ASP A 327 20.82 22.53 -0.88
CA ASP A 327 22.07 21.84 -1.20
C ASP A 327 22.34 21.87 -2.72
N LEU A 328 21.33 21.54 -3.53
CA LEU A 328 21.40 21.51 -5.00
C LEU A 328 21.63 22.88 -5.64
N LEU A 329 21.22 23.98 -5.01
CA LEU A 329 21.54 25.33 -5.48
C LEU A 329 23.00 25.71 -5.17
N ASN A 330 23.56 25.18 -4.08
CA ASN A 330 24.93 25.44 -3.64
C ASN A 330 25.97 24.57 -4.37
N MET A 331 25.56 23.47 -5.01
CA MET A 331 26.42 22.65 -5.88
C MET A 331 26.65 23.34 -7.23
N LEU A 332 27.60 24.29 -7.27
CA LEU A 332 27.90 25.11 -8.46
C LEU A 332 28.40 24.30 -9.68
N ASP A 333 28.88 23.09 -9.46
CA ASP A 333 29.25 22.14 -10.50
C ASP A 333 28.03 21.46 -11.15
N TRP A 334 26.93 21.31 -10.42
CA TRP A 334 25.69 20.69 -10.88
C TRP A 334 24.74 21.71 -11.50
N LYS A 335 24.91 21.94 -12.81
CA LYS A 335 24.13 22.90 -13.61
C LYS A 335 22.79 22.31 -14.11
N TRP A 336 21.88 22.01 -13.18
CA TRP A 336 20.54 21.45 -13.46
C TRP A 336 19.49 22.53 -13.77
N ASP A 337 18.45 22.15 -14.52
CA ASP A 337 17.31 22.99 -14.94
C ASP A 337 16.01 22.62 -14.22
N PHE A 338 15.78 21.32 -13.97
CA PHE A 338 14.57 20.79 -13.33
C PHE A 338 14.89 19.97 -12.08
N PHE A 339 14.10 20.17 -11.03
CA PHE A 339 14.01 19.32 -9.85
C PHE A 339 12.87 18.30 -10.03
N ILE A 340 13.13 16.99 -9.92
CA ILE A 340 12.11 15.94 -9.97
C ILE A 340 12.27 15.01 -8.77
N ASN A 341 11.22 14.85 -7.96
CA ASN A 341 11.23 13.91 -6.83
C ASN A 341 10.77 12.50 -7.23
N LEU A 342 11.44 11.47 -6.71
CA LEU A 342 11.07 10.06 -6.89
C LEU A 342 11.18 9.30 -5.56
N SER A 343 10.39 8.24 -5.40
CA SER A 343 10.62 7.21 -4.37
C SER A 343 11.23 5.96 -4.98
N ALA A 344 11.75 5.04 -4.16
CA ALA A 344 12.17 3.71 -4.61
C ALA A 344 11.03 2.84 -5.19
N THR A 345 9.78 3.33 -5.14
CA THR A 345 8.57 2.69 -5.69
C THR A 345 7.96 3.44 -6.88
N ASP A 346 8.63 4.46 -7.40
CA ASP A 346 8.31 5.07 -8.70
C ASP A 346 9.04 4.29 -9.81
N PHE A 347 8.54 4.33 -11.05
CA PHE A 347 9.23 3.80 -12.24
C PHE A 347 8.89 4.66 -13.47
N PRO A 348 9.81 4.86 -14.44
CA PRO A 348 9.51 5.59 -15.67
C PRO A 348 8.42 4.88 -16.51
N THR A 349 7.62 5.68 -17.22
CA THR A 349 6.60 5.22 -18.19
C THR A 349 6.87 5.67 -19.62
N ARG A 350 7.99 6.37 -19.83
CA ARG A 350 8.52 6.89 -21.10
C ARG A 350 10.04 6.88 -21.01
N THR A 351 10.70 7.01 -22.15
CA THR A 351 12.17 7.06 -22.21
C THR A 351 12.72 8.36 -21.61
N ASN A 352 14.02 8.36 -21.27
CA ASN A 352 14.74 9.57 -20.89
C ASN A 352 14.67 10.65 -21.98
N ASP A 353 14.72 10.21 -23.24
CA ASP A 353 14.81 11.07 -24.41
C ASP A 353 13.51 11.84 -24.65
N GLU A 354 12.37 11.18 -24.53
CA GLU A 354 11.05 11.84 -24.52
C GLU A 354 10.90 12.81 -23.34
N LEU A 355 11.42 12.47 -22.16
CA LEU A 355 11.38 13.33 -20.97
C LEU A 355 12.19 14.61 -21.17
N VAL A 356 13.42 14.49 -21.65
CA VAL A 356 14.31 15.65 -21.94
C VAL A 356 13.74 16.48 -23.08
N SER A 357 13.21 15.87 -24.13
CA SER A 357 12.57 16.59 -25.25
C SER A 357 11.36 17.41 -24.78
N PHE A 358 10.44 16.79 -24.03
CA PHE A 358 9.25 17.46 -23.49
C PHE A 358 9.60 18.59 -22.51
N LEU A 359 10.51 18.36 -21.56
CA LEU A 359 10.89 19.37 -20.58
C LEU A 359 11.71 20.51 -21.19
N SER A 360 12.48 20.27 -22.24
CA SER A 360 13.20 21.34 -22.97
C SER A 360 12.24 22.27 -23.70
N GLN A 361 11.16 21.74 -24.26
CA GLN A 361 10.09 22.53 -24.89
C GLN A 361 9.20 23.26 -23.87
N GLN A 362 9.30 22.94 -22.58
CA GLN A 362 8.47 23.50 -21.49
C GLN A 362 9.32 24.06 -20.33
N ARG A 363 10.52 24.56 -20.63
CA ARG A 363 11.57 24.90 -19.65
C ARG A 363 11.13 25.87 -18.54
N ASP A 364 10.19 26.77 -18.83
CA ASP A 364 9.66 27.77 -17.90
C ASP A 364 8.37 27.34 -17.15
N LYS A 365 7.95 26.07 -17.25
CA LYS A 365 6.70 25.58 -16.63
C LYS A 365 6.92 24.65 -15.44
N ASN A 366 6.10 24.83 -14.42
CA ASN A 366 6.12 24.08 -13.16
C ASN A 366 4.95 23.09 -13.11
N PHE A 367 5.26 21.81 -12.92
CA PHE A 367 4.35 20.67 -13.08
C PHE A 367 3.89 20.14 -11.72
N LEU A 368 2.73 20.63 -11.26
CA LEU A 368 2.10 20.28 -9.99
C LEU A 368 0.67 19.82 -10.28
N LYS A 369 0.21 18.72 -9.64
CA LYS A 369 -1.17 18.27 -9.81
C LYS A 369 -2.03 18.64 -8.62
N SER A 370 -3.11 19.35 -8.90
CA SER A 370 -4.11 19.81 -7.94
C SER A 370 -5.20 18.76 -7.71
N HIS A 371 -5.92 18.87 -6.58
CA HIS A 371 -6.93 17.91 -6.16
C HIS A 371 -8.23 17.93 -6.98
N GLY A 372 -8.44 18.93 -7.87
CA GLY A 372 -9.53 18.99 -8.84
C GLY A 372 -10.95 18.90 -8.26
N ARG A 373 -11.18 19.46 -7.07
CA ARG A 373 -12.41 19.35 -6.27
C ARG A 373 -12.69 20.65 -5.52
N GLU A 374 -13.75 20.69 -4.73
CA GLU A 374 -14.04 21.77 -3.77
C GLU A 374 -12.89 21.97 -2.76
N ASN A 375 -12.32 23.18 -2.71
CA ASN A 375 -11.15 23.51 -1.87
C ASN A 375 -11.44 23.41 -0.36
N THR A 376 -12.60 23.91 0.09
CA THR A 376 -13.07 23.79 1.49
C THR A 376 -13.06 22.35 1.99
N ARG A 377 -13.35 21.39 1.10
CA ARG A 377 -13.35 19.94 1.40
C ARG A 377 -11.95 19.33 1.34
N PHE A 378 -11.02 19.90 0.57
CA PHE A 378 -9.60 19.54 0.59
C PHE A 378 -8.96 19.98 1.91
N ILE A 379 -9.05 21.27 2.26
CA ILE A 379 -8.51 21.85 3.51
C ILE A 379 -8.90 21.02 4.74
N LYS A 380 -10.20 20.67 4.86
CA LYS A 380 -10.73 19.85 5.95
C LYS A 380 -10.26 18.39 5.94
N LYS A 381 -9.92 17.81 4.78
CA LYS A 381 -9.47 16.41 4.66
C LYS A 381 -7.97 16.24 4.84
N GLN A 382 -7.18 17.22 4.42
CA GLN A 382 -5.75 17.29 4.69
C GLN A 382 -5.43 17.69 6.15
N GLY A 383 -6.43 18.20 6.89
CA GLY A 383 -6.22 18.73 8.22
C GLY A 383 -5.46 20.05 8.23
N LEU A 384 -5.45 20.82 7.13
CA LEU A 384 -4.73 22.10 7.06
C LEU A 384 -5.26 23.13 8.07
N ASN A 385 -6.53 23.03 8.45
CA ASN A 385 -7.17 23.80 9.53
C ASN A 385 -6.94 23.21 10.95
N ARG A 386 -5.99 22.30 11.11
CA ARG A 386 -5.50 21.78 12.39
C ARG A 386 -4.00 22.08 12.54
N LEU A 387 -3.57 22.23 13.78
CA LEU A 387 -2.17 22.38 14.15
C LEU A 387 -1.58 21.00 14.44
N PHE A 388 -0.44 20.66 13.83
CA PHE A 388 0.28 19.42 14.06
C PHE A 388 1.73 19.68 14.47
N HIS A 389 2.36 18.75 15.21
CA HIS A 389 3.80 18.78 15.52
C HIS A 389 4.44 17.40 15.34
N GLU A 390 5.72 17.36 14.94
CA GLU A 390 6.49 16.13 14.74
C GLU A 390 7.57 15.96 15.82
N CYS A 391 7.33 15.07 16.77
CA CYS A 391 8.32 14.61 17.74
C CYS A 391 8.10 13.13 18.10
N ASP A 392 9.11 12.47 18.65
CA ASP A 392 9.15 11.00 18.90
C ASP A 392 8.84 10.12 17.67
N ASN A 393 9.06 10.63 16.45
CA ASN A 393 8.69 10.00 15.18
C ASN A 393 7.16 9.82 14.99
N HIS A 394 6.35 10.67 15.62
CA HIS A 394 4.89 10.70 15.48
C HIS A 394 4.40 12.12 15.11
N MET A 395 3.31 12.21 14.34
CA MET A 395 2.66 13.47 13.97
C MET A 395 1.43 13.73 14.86
N TRP A 396 1.67 14.46 15.95
CA TRP A 396 0.70 14.80 16.98
C TRP A 396 -0.29 15.85 16.49
N ARG A 397 -1.60 15.65 16.69
CA ARG A 397 -2.61 16.69 16.49
C ARG A 397 -2.78 17.49 17.78
N LEU A 398 -2.59 18.80 17.72
CA LEU A 398 -2.54 19.65 18.92
C LEU A 398 -3.78 20.53 19.09
N ASP A 399 -4.24 21.18 18.03
CA ASP A 399 -5.40 22.09 18.09
C ASP A 399 -6.02 22.35 16.69
N LYS A 400 -7.00 23.25 16.62
CA LYS A 400 -7.51 23.91 15.41
C LYS A 400 -6.66 25.15 15.09
N ARG A 401 -6.62 25.55 13.81
CA ARG A 401 -6.08 26.84 13.36
C ARG A 401 -6.90 27.40 12.20
N SER A 402 -6.87 28.73 12.05
CA SER A 402 -7.35 29.41 10.85
C SER A 402 -6.42 29.14 9.66
N ILE A 403 -6.94 29.43 8.46
CA ILE A 403 -6.11 29.66 7.28
C ILE A 403 -5.79 31.17 7.26
N PRO A 404 -4.55 31.60 6.94
CA PRO A 404 -4.21 33.02 6.91
C PRO A 404 -5.07 33.80 5.89
N GLU A 405 -5.46 35.03 6.24
CA GLU A 405 -6.17 35.92 5.33
C GLU A 405 -5.30 36.28 4.11
N GLY A 406 -5.94 36.54 2.97
CA GLY A 406 -5.27 36.76 1.68
C GLY A 406 -4.74 35.51 0.97
N LEU A 407 -4.65 34.36 1.64
CA LEU A 407 -4.01 33.17 1.09
C LEU A 407 -4.96 32.27 0.27
N ALA A 408 -4.75 32.17 -1.04
CA ALA A 408 -5.40 31.17 -1.88
C ALA A 408 -4.72 29.79 -1.73
N VAL A 409 -5.10 29.03 -0.70
CA VAL A 409 -4.61 27.65 -0.48
C VAL A 409 -4.95 26.75 -1.66
N SER A 410 -3.99 25.94 -2.11
CA SER A 410 -4.17 24.90 -3.13
C SER A 410 -3.32 23.67 -2.80
N GLY A 411 -3.57 22.54 -3.44
CA GLY A 411 -2.81 21.31 -3.23
C GLY A 411 -3.33 20.12 -4.02
N GLY A 412 -2.69 18.97 -3.86
CA GLY A 412 -3.03 17.72 -4.52
C GLY A 412 -1.96 16.66 -4.30
N SER A 413 -1.09 16.45 -5.29
CA SER A 413 0.01 15.47 -5.18
C SER A 413 1.32 16.12 -4.74
N ASP A 414 2.01 15.45 -3.82
CA ASP A 414 3.39 15.67 -3.39
C ASP A 414 4.47 15.28 -4.42
N TRP A 415 4.07 14.72 -5.57
CA TRP A 415 4.97 14.37 -6.67
C TRP A 415 4.87 15.43 -7.76
N PHE A 416 6.00 15.95 -8.24
CA PHE A 416 6.06 17.12 -9.13
C PHE A 416 7.32 17.16 -10.00
N ALA A 417 7.39 18.14 -10.91
CA ALA A 417 8.63 18.60 -11.53
C ALA A 417 8.66 20.14 -11.48
N LEU A 418 9.73 20.72 -10.94
CA LEU A 418 9.85 22.16 -10.70
C LEU A 418 11.07 22.75 -11.39
N THR A 419 10.91 23.93 -11.99
CA THR A 419 11.98 24.72 -12.60
C THR A 419 12.98 25.19 -11.55
N ARG A 420 14.27 25.28 -11.91
CA ARG A 420 15.31 25.86 -11.04
C ARG A 420 14.95 27.25 -10.55
N ARG A 421 14.42 28.11 -11.42
CA ARG A 421 13.98 29.48 -11.08
C ARG A 421 12.93 29.51 -9.97
N PHE A 422 11.95 28.61 -9.98
CA PHE A 422 10.96 28.52 -8.89
C PHE A 422 11.58 27.97 -7.61
N VAL A 423 12.50 27.01 -7.70
CA VAL A 423 13.24 26.51 -6.53
C VAL A 423 14.11 27.62 -5.90
N GLU A 424 14.79 28.42 -6.71
CA GLU A 424 15.56 29.59 -6.26
C GLU A 424 14.68 30.61 -5.53
N TYR A 425 13.47 30.88 -6.05
CA TYR A 425 12.48 31.72 -5.36
C TYR A 425 12.03 31.11 -4.01
N VAL A 426 11.64 29.83 -3.98
CA VAL A 426 11.20 29.12 -2.77
C VAL A 426 12.27 29.10 -1.68
N ILE A 427 13.54 28.93 -2.05
CA ILE A 427 14.65 28.88 -1.09
C ILE A 427 15.09 30.28 -0.66
N ASN A 428 15.48 31.14 -1.61
CA ASN A 428 16.19 32.39 -1.34
C ASN A 428 15.28 33.58 -1.00
N SER A 429 13.99 33.57 -1.39
CA SER A 429 13.12 34.72 -1.14
C SER A 429 12.90 34.98 0.35
N GLN A 430 13.01 36.27 0.70
CA GLN A 430 12.74 36.83 2.03
C GLN A 430 11.35 37.50 2.10
N ASP A 431 10.50 37.34 1.07
CA ASP A 431 9.16 37.89 1.08
C ASP A 431 8.26 37.24 2.16
N ALA A 432 7.21 37.94 2.56
CA ALA A 432 6.32 37.50 3.64
C ALA A 432 5.47 36.28 3.28
N LEU A 433 5.19 36.02 1.99
CA LEU A 433 4.47 34.82 1.55
C LEU A 433 5.33 33.58 1.75
N VAL A 434 6.55 33.55 1.20
CA VAL A 434 7.47 32.41 1.31
C VAL A 434 7.87 32.18 2.77
N SER A 435 8.18 33.25 3.52
CA SER A 435 8.56 33.16 4.93
C SER A 435 7.41 32.69 5.82
N GLY A 436 6.22 33.27 5.65
CA GLY A 436 5.02 32.88 6.38
C GLY A 436 4.52 31.47 6.04
N LEU A 437 4.66 31.02 4.80
CA LEU A 437 4.33 29.65 4.40
C LEU A 437 5.34 28.63 4.93
N LYS A 438 6.65 28.95 4.99
CA LYS A 438 7.65 28.10 5.68
C LYS A 438 7.26 27.89 7.15
N GLN A 439 6.80 28.94 7.85
CA GLN A 439 6.29 28.84 9.22
C GLN A 439 4.97 28.03 9.31
N PHE A 440 3.97 28.35 8.48
CA PHE A 440 2.67 27.66 8.49
C PHE A 440 2.79 26.15 8.20
N TYR A 441 3.65 25.77 7.25
CA TYR A 441 3.84 24.38 6.84
C TYR A 441 4.82 23.58 7.71
N THR A 442 5.55 24.23 8.62
CA THR A 442 6.31 23.54 9.69
C THR A 442 5.38 22.77 10.64
N TYR A 443 4.14 23.24 10.83
CA TYR A 443 3.15 22.68 11.75
C TYR A 443 1.92 22.09 11.03
N ALA A 444 2.14 21.50 9.85
CA ALA A 444 1.11 20.93 9.00
C ALA A 444 1.33 19.43 8.73
N LEU A 445 0.25 18.65 8.72
CA LEU A 445 0.21 17.30 8.18
C LEU A 445 0.32 17.34 6.64
N LEU A 446 1.02 16.36 6.05
CA LEU A 446 1.19 16.19 4.59
C LEU A 446 1.62 17.49 3.86
N PRO A 447 2.60 18.26 4.36
CA PRO A 447 2.85 19.62 3.87
C PRO A 447 3.29 19.66 2.41
N ALA A 448 4.01 18.64 1.93
CA ALA A 448 4.43 18.54 0.54
C ALA A 448 3.26 18.40 -0.46
N GLU A 449 2.07 17.94 -0.01
CA GLU A 449 0.87 17.86 -0.86
C GLU A 449 0.20 19.23 -1.11
N SER A 450 0.65 20.33 -0.49
CA SER A 450 0.05 21.67 -0.70
C SER A 450 1.00 22.87 -0.59
N PHE A 451 2.18 22.76 0.02
CA PHE A 451 3.14 23.85 0.14
C PHE A 451 3.53 24.44 -1.22
N PHE A 452 4.01 23.61 -2.16
CA PHE A 452 4.50 24.09 -3.45
C PHE A 452 3.39 24.68 -4.33
N HIS A 453 2.18 24.08 -4.31
CA HIS A 453 0.99 24.60 -5.00
C HIS A 453 0.56 25.96 -4.42
N THR A 454 0.58 26.10 -3.10
CA THR A 454 0.17 27.33 -2.40
C THR A 454 1.21 28.44 -2.55
N VAL A 455 2.51 28.14 -2.49
CA VAL A 455 3.56 29.13 -2.80
C VAL A 455 3.43 29.58 -4.26
N LEU A 456 3.40 28.64 -5.22
CA LEU A 456 3.37 28.99 -6.64
C LEU A 456 2.12 29.80 -7.02
N GLY A 457 0.93 29.34 -6.62
CA GLY A 457 -0.35 29.97 -6.96
C GLY A 457 -0.59 31.34 -6.32
N ASN A 458 0.18 31.73 -5.30
CA ASN A 458 0.14 33.07 -4.71
C ASN A 458 1.37 33.92 -5.07
N SER A 459 2.39 33.34 -5.72
CA SER A 459 3.60 34.04 -6.16
C SER A 459 3.40 34.85 -7.45
N HIS A 460 4.38 35.68 -7.77
CA HIS A 460 4.50 36.37 -9.06
C HIS A 460 4.79 35.42 -10.25
N MET A 461 4.97 34.12 -10.03
CA MET A 461 5.23 33.09 -11.06
C MET A 461 3.99 32.19 -11.32
N CYS A 462 2.80 32.57 -10.87
CA CYS A 462 1.62 31.70 -10.90
C CYS A 462 1.19 31.26 -12.32
N ASP A 463 1.53 32.02 -13.36
CA ASP A 463 1.31 31.71 -14.78
C ASP A 463 2.16 30.51 -15.28
N THR A 464 3.21 30.16 -14.55
CA THR A 464 4.06 28.99 -14.86
C THR A 464 3.43 27.66 -14.44
N LEU A 465 2.32 27.68 -13.68
CA LEU A 465 1.63 26.47 -13.19
C LEU A 465 0.88 25.73 -14.31
N VAL A 466 1.27 24.48 -14.52
CA VAL A 466 0.56 23.49 -15.34
C VAL A 466 -0.06 22.45 -14.41
N ASP A 467 -1.39 22.25 -14.46
CA ASP A 467 -2.14 21.32 -13.59
C ASP A 467 -2.00 19.83 -14.00
N ASN A 468 -0.75 19.40 -14.19
CA ASN A 468 -0.32 18.03 -14.42
C ASN A 468 1.08 17.85 -13.83
N ASN A 469 1.29 16.85 -12.98
CA ASN A 469 2.58 16.53 -12.39
C ASN A 469 3.38 15.47 -13.15
N LEU A 470 2.92 15.09 -14.35
CA LEU A 470 3.55 14.09 -15.20
C LEU A 470 3.54 12.66 -14.61
N ARG A 471 2.70 12.38 -13.60
CA ARG A 471 2.62 11.07 -12.92
C ARG A 471 1.34 10.28 -13.22
N VAL A 472 1.44 8.96 -13.20
CA VAL A 472 0.32 8.02 -13.02
C VAL A 472 0.35 7.43 -11.61
N THR A 473 -0.66 7.73 -10.78
CA THR A 473 -0.72 7.24 -9.39
C THR A 473 -1.87 6.25 -9.21
N ASN A 474 -1.59 5.00 -8.83
CA ASN A 474 -2.60 3.92 -8.79
C ASN A 474 -3.55 4.01 -7.56
N TRP A 475 -4.47 4.97 -7.59
CA TRP A 475 -5.42 5.22 -6.50
C TRP A 475 -6.66 4.30 -6.54
N ASN A 476 -6.61 3.11 -5.93
CA ASN A 476 -7.82 2.35 -5.59
C ASN A 476 -8.25 2.64 -4.13
N ARG A 477 -9.22 3.55 -3.96
CA ARG A 477 -9.70 3.96 -2.63
C ARG A 477 -10.43 2.86 -1.84
N LYS A 478 -10.93 1.79 -2.48
CA LYS A 478 -11.53 0.65 -1.77
C LYS A 478 -10.49 -0.13 -0.94
N LEU A 479 -9.23 -0.15 -1.42
CA LEU A 479 -8.12 -0.88 -0.80
C LEU A 479 -7.15 0.05 -0.06
N GLY A 480 -6.69 1.14 -0.68
CA GLY A 480 -5.63 2.00 -0.12
C GLY A 480 -6.01 2.95 1.02
N CYS A 481 -7.30 3.12 1.34
CA CYS A 481 -7.80 4.00 2.39
C CYS A 481 -8.33 3.19 3.59
N LYS A 482 -7.44 2.69 4.47
CA LYS A 482 -7.82 1.90 5.67
C LYS A 482 -7.44 2.56 7.00
N CYS A 483 -6.99 3.82 6.99
CA CYS A 483 -6.40 4.50 8.15
C CYS A 483 -5.20 3.74 8.76
N GLN A 484 -4.45 2.99 7.94
CA GLN A 484 -3.35 2.13 8.36
C GLN A 484 -2.22 2.86 9.12
N TYR A 485 -2.09 4.17 8.95
CA TYR A 485 -1.06 5.02 9.59
C TYR A 485 -1.46 5.61 10.96
N LYS A 486 -2.59 5.19 11.56
CA LYS A 486 -3.07 5.68 12.88
C LYS A 486 -2.06 5.58 14.05
N HIS A 487 -1.03 4.74 13.93
CA HIS A 487 0.04 4.60 14.92
C HIS A 487 1.23 5.55 14.68
N ILE A 488 1.28 6.23 13.53
CA ILE A 488 2.32 7.18 13.11
C ILE A 488 1.80 8.62 13.16
N VAL A 489 0.49 8.81 12.91
CA VAL A 489 -0.14 10.14 12.83
C VAL A 489 -1.53 10.15 13.48
N ASP A 490 -1.91 11.27 14.08
CA ASP A 490 -3.25 11.53 14.65
C ASP A 490 -4.33 11.81 13.57
N TRP A 491 -4.29 11.08 12.46
CA TRP A 491 -5.16 11.27 11.28
C TRP A 491 -5.42 9.97 10.50
N CYS A 492 -6.37 10.01 9.56
CA CYS A 492 -6.68 8.90 8.65
C CYS A 492 -6.09 9.14 7.26
N GLY A 493 -5.04 8.39 6.91
CA GLY A 493 -4.41 8.43 5.58
C GLY A 493 -5.01 7.49 4.54
N CYS A 494 -4.62 7.72 3.29
CA CYS A 494 -4.72 6.77 2.18
C CYS A 494 -3.33 6.60 1.54
N SER A 495 -3.08 5.51 0.82
CA SER A 495 -1.91 5.39 -0.07
C SER A 495 -2.24 4.67 -1.38
N PRO A 496 -1.48 4.92 -2.46
CA PRO A 496 -1.68 4.22 -3.73
C PRO A 496 -1.44 2.72 -3.61
N ASN A 497 -2.20 1.96 -4.37
CA ASN A 497 -1.91 0.55 -4.61
C ASN A 497 -0.65 0.40 -5.46
N ASP A 498 -0.08 -0.80 -5.41
CA ASP A 498 0.99 -1.20 -6.30
C ASP A 498 0.40 -1.65 -7.64
N PHE A 499 1.12 -1.42 -8.74
CA PHE A 499 0.69 -1.80 -10.09
C PHE A 499 0.75 -3.33 -10.26
N LYS A 500 -0.08 -3.85 -11.17
CA LYS A 500 -0.13 -5.25 -11.63
C LYS A 500 -0.21 -5.27 -13.17
N PRO A 501 0.04 -6.39 -13.87
CA PRO A 501 0.12 -6.40 -15.34
C PRO A 501 -1.14 -5.87 -16.03
N GLN A 502 -2.32 -6.17 -15.49
CA GLN A 502 -3.61 -5.66 -15.99
C GLN A 502 -3.79 -4.14 -15.88
N ASP A 503 -3.04 -3.47 -15.00
CA ASP A 503 -3.09 -2.00 -14.87
C ASP A 503 -2.27 -1.27 -15.95
N LEU A 504 -1.36 -1.94 -16.68
CA LEU A 504 -0.50 -1.30 -17.68
C LEU A 504 -1.29 -0.65 -18.83
N ILE A 505 -2.45 -1.21 -19.16
CA ILE A 505 -3.41 -0.65 -20.13
C ILE A 505 -3.77 0.80 -19.74
N ARG A 506 -3.91 1.08 -18.44
CA ARG A 506 -4.23 2.41 -17.89
C ARG A 506 -3.05 3.39 -17.92
N ILE A 507 -1.83 2.93 -18.22
CA ILE A 507 -0.67 3.79 -18.52
C ILE A 507 -0.65 4.10 -20.01
N GLN A 508 -0.85 3.07 -20.86
CA GLN A 508 -0.81 3.18 -22.32
C GLN A 508 -1.95 4.04 -22.90
N GLN A 509 -3.14 4.02 -22.30
CA GLN A 509 -4.33 4.77 -22.77
C GLN A 509 -4.36 6.27 -22.36
N LEU A 510 -3.30 6.81 -21.74
CA LEU A 510 -3.29 8.20 -21.30
C LEU A 510 -2.94 9.18 -22.42
N THR A 511 -3.90 10.05 -22.75
CA THR A 511 -3.75 11.15 -23.73
C THR A 511 -2.99 12.37 -23.18
N ARG A 512 -2.79 12.44 -21.86
CA ARG A 512 -2.00 13.50 -21.20
C ARG A 512 -0.54 13.06 -21.02
N PRO A 513 0.45 13.94 -21.13
CA PRO A 513 1.85 13.59 -20.93
C PRO A 513 2.11 13.09 -19.49
N THR A 514 2.69 11.90 -19.38
CA THR A 514 3.14 11.28 -18.12
C THR A 514 4.40 10.46 -18.35
N PHE A 515 5.41 10.70 -17.51
CA PHE A 515 6.76 10.13 -17.65
C PHE A 515 7.14 9.16 -16.52
N PHE A 516 6.37 9.14 -15.41
CA PHE A 516 6.58 8.22 -14.29
C PHE A 516 5.24 7.69 -13.75
N ALA A 517 5.27 6.49 -13.15
CA ALA A 517 4.14 5.90 -12.45
C ALA A 517 4.53 5.42 -11.04
N ARG A 518 3.54 5.33 -10.13
CA ARG A 518 3.70 4.74 -8.80
C ARG A 518 2.40 4.12 -8.25
N LYS A 519 2.45 3.03 -7.47
CA LYS A 519 3.66 2.41 -6.91
C LYS A 519 4.04 1.07 -7.56
N PHE A 520 5.31 0.70 -7.42
CA PHE A 520 5.86 -0.60 -7.80
C PHE A 520 6.63 -1.19 -6.61
N GLU A 521 6.37 -2.45 -6.27
CA GLU A 521 7.09 -3.21 -5.24
C GLU A 521 7.35 -4.62 -5.78
N SER A 522 8.63 -5.00 -5.97
CA SER A 522 9.01 -6.27 -6.61
C SER A 522 8.71 -7.51 -5.75
N SER A 523 8.49 -7.33 -4.45
CA SER A 523 7.95 -8.35 -3.52
C SER A 523 6.41 -8.45 -3.54
N VAL A 524 5.74 -7.63 -4.37
CA VAL A 524 4.28 -7.58 -4.55
C VAL A 524 3.88 -7.96 -5.99
N ASN A 525 4.63 -7.52 -7.00
CA ASN A 525 4.62 -8.01 -8.38
C ASN A 525 5.84 -7.44 -9.13
N GLN A 526 6.78 -8.28 -9.56
CA GLN A 526 7.89 -7.88 -10.42
C GLN A 526 7.51 -7.95 -11.90
N GLU A 527 6.55 -8.80 -12.30
CA GLU A 527 6.16 -8.99 -13.70
C GLU A 527 5.78 -7.67 -14.40
N VAL A 528 5.01 -6.79 -13.74
CA VAL A 528 4.64 -5.47 -14.28
C VAL A 528 5.85 -4.57 -14.54
N ILE A 529 6.92 -4.72 -13.75
CA ILE A 529 8.18 -3.97 -13.85
C ILE A 529 9.03 -4.55 -14.99
N ASP A 530 9.02 -5.87 -15.16
CA ASP A 530 9.67 -6.56 -16.28
C ASP A 530 9.06 -6.19 -17.63
N ILE A 531 7.73 -6.14 -17.72
CA ILE A 531 7.02 -5.69 -18.92
C ILE A 531 7.35 -4.22 -19.23
N LEU A 532 7.34 -3.35 -18.22
CA LEU A 532 7.57 -1.91 -18.41
C LEU A 532 9.02 -1.57 -18.77
N ASP A 533 10.02 -2.19 -18.13
CA ASP A 533 11.43 -2.05 -18.49
C ASP A 533 11.71 -2.59 -19.92
N THR A 534 11.11 -3.73 -20.27
CA THR A 534 11.22 -4.33 -21.62
C THR A 534 10.56 -3.45 -22.68
N HIS A 535 9.42 -2.81 -22.37
CA HIS A 535 8.72 -1.91 -23.27
C HIS A 535 9.52 -0.64 -23.59
N LEU A 536 10.25 -0.10 -22.60
CA LEU A 536 11.03 1.13 -22.75
C LEU A 536 12.44 0.90 -23.32
N TYR A 537 13.09 -0.22 -23.00
CA TYR A 537 14.52 -0.43 -23.24
C TYR A 537 14.86 -1.78 -23.89
N GLY A 538 13.87 -2.45 -24.49
CA GLY A 538 14.01 -3.73 -25.16
C GLY A 538 14.30 -4.91 -24.22
N GLN A 539 14.30 -6.12 -24.78
CA GLN A 539 14.61 -7.34 -24.02
C GLN A 539 16.10 -7.42 -23.67
N TYR A 540 16.40 -8.04 -22.52
CA TYR A 540 17.75 -8.49 -22.20
C TYR A 540 18.19 -9.60 -23.16
N ALA A 541 19.51 -9.78 -23.32
CA ALA A 541 20.06 -10.78 -24.24
C ALA A 541 19.58 -12.21 -23.91
N PRO A 542 19.32 -13.08 -24.91
CA PRO A 542 18.96 -14.47 -24.68
C PRO A 542 19.98 -15.18 -23.78
N GLY A 543 19.49 -15.91 -22.78
CA GLY A 543 20.33 -16.57 -21.77
C GLY A 543 20.67 -15.71 -20.54
N THR A 544 20.26 -14.44 -20.48
CA THR A 544 20.41 -13.61 -19.26
C THR A 544 19.73 -14.28 -18.06
N THR A 545 20.50 -14.53 -17.00
CA THR A 545 20.03 -15.20 -15.77
C THR A 545 19.12 -14.30 -14.93
N ALA A 546 18.46 -14.90 -13.94
CA ALA A 546 17.80 -14.22 -12.84
C ALA A 546 16.68 -13.21 -13.19
N LEU A 547 16.23 -13.09 -14.45
CA LEU A 547 15.22 -12.10 -14.84
C LEU A 547 13.94 -12.20 -13.99
N LYS A 548 13.37 -13.40 -13.86
CA LYS A 548 12.19 -13.71 -13.02
C LYS A 548 12.46 -13.78 -11.49
N ALA A 549 13.71 -13.66 -11.05
CA ALA A 549 14.09 -13.75 -9.64
C ALA A 549 14.06 -12.37 -8.96
N TYR A 550 13.79 -12.32 -7.66
CA TYR A 550 13.96 -11.12 -6.85
C TYR A 550 14.50 -11.50 -5.46
N TRP A 551 15.38 -10.66 -4.91
CA TRP A 551 15.99 -10.86 -3.60
C TRP A 551 15.98 -9.54 -2.81
N GLU A 552 15.57 -9.61 -1.55
CA GLU A 552 15.56 -8.47 -0.63
C GLU A 552 16.16 -8.89 0.71
N SER A 553 17.23 -8.21 1.15
CA SER A 553 17.82 -8.44 2.48
C SER A 553 16.85 -7.96 3.54
N LEU A 554 16.40 -8.84 4.44
CA LEU A 554 15.70 -8.45 5.66
C LEU A 554 16.66 -7.99 6.76
N PHE A 555 17.88 -8.55 6.76
CA PHE A 555 18.86 -8.36 7.84
C PHE A 555 20.29 -8.51 7.31
N GLU A 556 21.19 -7.61 7.73
CA GLU A 556 22.65 -7.78 7.64
C GLU A 556 23.26 -7.54 9.04
N THR A 557 24.42 -8.14 9.31
CA THR A 557 25.04 -8.14 10.65
C THR A 557 25.36 -6.74 11.20
N GLU A 558 25.64 -5.76 10.34
CA GLU A 558 25.91 -4.37 10.79
C GLU A 558 24.63 -3.58 11.15
N ASP A 559 23.44 -4.18 10.99
CA ASP A 559 22.20 -3.66 11.57
C ASP A 559 22.04 -4.08 13.05
N GLY A 560 22.81 -5.08 13.52
CA GLY A 560 22.82 -5.59 14.88
C GLY A 560 21.64 -6.53 15.21
N LEU A 561 21.86 -7.52 16.10
CA LEU A 561 20.86 -8.56 16.41
C LEU A 561 19.50 -8.02 16.90
N ALA A 562 19.48 -6.82 17.48
CA ALA A 562 18.26 -6.12 17.87
C ALA A 562 17.29 -5.84 16.70
N ALA A 563 17.76 -5.87 15.44
CA ALA A 563 16.93 -5.73 14.25
C ALA A 563 16.08 -6.99 13.93
N LEU A 564 16.37 -8.14 14.54
CA LEU A 564 15.60 -9.38 14.39
C LEU A 564 14.60 -9.55 15.54
N SER A 565 13.41 -10.09 15.26
CA SER A 565 12.55 -10.64 16.33
C SER A 565 13.18 -11.93 16.90
N ASP A 566 12.85 -12.30 18.14
CA ASP A 566 13.37 -13.55 18.72
C ASP A 566 12.84 -14.79 17.98
N ALA A 567 11.65 -14.69 17.37
CA ALA A 567 11.16 -15.67 16.41
C ALA A 567 12.08 -15.75 15.18
N ALA A 568 12.36 -14.64 14.51
CA ALA A 568 13.25 -14.62 13.36
C ALA A 568 14.66 -15.18 13.69
N LEU A 569 15.26 -14.78 14.82
CA LEU A 569 16.55 -15.29 15.27
C LEU A 569 16.52 -16.81 15.55
N THR A 570 15.45 -17.30 16.16
CA THR A 570 15.25 -18.75 16.40
C THR A 570 15.11 -19.50 15.08
N ALA A 571 14.25 -19.04 14.15
CA ALA A 571 14.04 -19.65 12.85
C ALA A 571 15.32 -19.68 12.01
N HIS A 572 15.99 -18.54 11.82
CA HIS A 572 17.15 -18.44 10.94
C HIS A 572 18.32 -19.32 11.42
N THR A 573 18.57 -19.39 12.73
CA THR A 573 19.59 -20.30 13.27
C THR A 573 19.19 -21.78 13.13
N ALA A 574 17.91 -22.12 13.24
CA ALA A 574 17.40 -23.48 13.08
C ALA A 574 17.42 -23.95 11.61
N PHE A 575 16.99 -23.10 10.68
CA PHE A 575 17.10 -23.33 9.24
C PHE A 575 18.54 -23.66 8.84
N PHE A 576 19.51 -22.90 9.35
CA PHE A 576 20.92 -23.12 9.07
C PHE A 576 21.42 -24.44 9.69
N ARG A 577 21.07 -24.75 10.96
CA ARG A 577 21.38 -26.07 11.58
C ARG A 577 20.81 -27.25 10.80
N LEU A 578 19.58 -27.15 10.30
CA LEU A 578 18.96 -28.19 9.47
C LEU A 578 19.67 -28.34 8.12
N GLY A 579 20.08 -27.23 7.50
CA GLY A 579 20.92 -27.22 6.30
C GLY A 579 22.22 -27.99 6.47
N LEU A 580 22.99 -27.71 7.53
CA LEU A 580 24.23 -28.41 7.82
C LEU A 580 24.02 -29.91 8.12
N ARG A 581 22.92 -30.28 8.78
CA ARG A 581 22.57 -31.71 8.98
C ARG A 581 22.22 -32.42 7.68
N ASN A 582 21.61 -31.73 6.72
CA ASN A 582 21.23 -32.33 5.42
C ASN A 582 22.44 -32.56 4.48
N LEU A 583 23.62 -31.97 4.77
CA LEU A 583 24.88 -32.44 4.17
C LEU A 583 25.29 -33.84 4.63
N LEU A 584 24.88 -34.26 5.84
CA LEU A 584 25.33 -35.50 6.49
C LEU A 584 24.48 -36.71 6.08
N THR A 585 24.47 -36.99 4.78
CA THR A 585 23.82 -38.17 4.21
C THR A 585 24.64 -39.45 4.48
N PRO A 586 24.03 -40.66 4.42
CA PRO A 586 24.77 -41.91 4.56
C PRO A 586 25.84 -42.17 3.49
N GLN A 587 25.82 -41.43 2.39
CA GLN A 587 26.79 -41.56 1.29
C GLN A 587 27.96 -40.56 1.38
N SER A 588 27.83 -39.49 2.17
CA SER A 588 28.84 -38.45 2.36
C SER A 588 29.71 -38.76 3.58
N THR A 589 30.56 -39.78 3.48
CA THR A 589 31.50 -40.23 4.53
C THR A 589 32.73 -39.33 4.71
N VAL A 590 32.71 -38.11 4.17
CA VAL A 590 33.84 -37.17 4.19
C VAL A 590 33.72 -36.24 5.41
N ASP A 591 34.63 -36.37 6.38
CA ASP A 591 34.67 -35.52 7.58
C ASP A 591 34.74 -34.02 7.28
N ALA A 592 35.34 -33.63 6.15
CA ALA A 592 35.41 -32.23 5.69
C ALA A 592 34.04 -31.58 5.37
N CYS A 593 32.94 -32.35 5.36
CA CYS A 593 31.57 -31.85 5.24
C CYS A 593 30.82 -31.77 6.58
N ARG A 594 31.46 -32.13 7.71
CA ARG A 594 30.91 -31.91 9.06
C ARG A 594 31.20 -30.48 9.50
N PHE A 595 30.17 -29.65 9.55
CA PHE A 595 30.28 -28.24 9.94
C PHE A 595 29.57 -27.96 11.26
N GLU A 596 30.21 -27.19 12.14
CA GLU A 596 29.56 -26.55 13.27
C GLU A 596 29.28 -25.06 12.93
N PRO A 597 28.06 -24.54 13.19
CA PRO A 597 27.73 -23.15 12.92
C PRO A 597 28.37 -22.22 13.96
N VAL A 598 28.99 -21.14 13.50
CA VAL A 598 29.66 -20.16 14.36
C VAL A 598 28.78 -18.92 14.50
N GLY A 599 28.59 -18.47 15.75
CA GLY A 599 27.84 -17.25 16.07
C GLY A 599 26.38 -17.26 15.59
N TYR A 600 26.01 -16.20 14.87
CA TYR A 600 24.65 -15.92 14.39
C TYR A 600 24.66 -15.67 12.87
N PRO A 601 23.50 -15.62 12.20
CA PRO A 601 23.43 -15.23 10.79
C PRO A 601 24.17 -13.91 10.51
N LEU A 602 24.95 -13.89 9.43
CA LEU A 602 25.60 -12.70 8.89
C LEU A 602 24.61 -11.88 8.05
N SER A 603 23.73 -12.55 7.31
CA SER A 603 22.69 -11.91 6.52
C SER A 603 21.52 -12.83 6.23
N VAL A 604 20.33 -12.26 6.05
CA VAL A 604 19.12 -13.00 5.66
C VAL A 604 18.38 -12.26 4.56
N HIS A 605 18.14 -12.95 3.43
CA HIS A 605 17.33 -12.46 2.33
C HIS A 605 16.01 -13.24 2.23
N VAL A 606 14.95 -12.58 1.77
CA VAL A 606 13.81 -13.26 1.13
C VAL A 606 14.13 -13.46 -0.35
N TYR A 607 13.80 -14.64 -0.87
CA TYR A 607 13.94 -14.99 -2.28
C TYR A 607 12.56 -15.19 -2.91
N PHE A 608 12.34 -14.58 -4.06
CA PHE A 608 11.16 -14.75 -4.90
C PHE A 608 11.58 -15.21 -6.30
N TYR A 609 10.74 -16.02 -6.93
CA TYR A 609 10.88 -16.41 -8.32
C TYR A 609 9.48 -16.48 -8.95
N ASP A 610 9.32 -15.81 -10.09
CA ASP A 610 8.05 -15.72 -10.83
C ASP A 610 6.87 -15.25 -9.95
N ASP A 611 7.11 -14.16 -9.21
CA ASP A 611 6.23 -13.54 -8.21
C ASP A 611 5.71 -14.46 -7.09
N ARG A 612 6.41 -15.58 -6.85
CA ARG A 612 6.16 -16.49 -5.72
C ARG A 612 7.32 -16.46 -4.74
N PHE A 613 7.00 -16.32 -3.46
CA PHE A 613 7.96 -16.51 -2.38
C PHE A 613 8.55 -17.92 -2.41
N GLN A 614 9.87 -18.03 -2.43
CA GLN A 614 10.63 -19.27 -2.48
C GLN A 614 11.25 -19.64 -1.12
N GLY A 615 11.16 -18.75 -0.12
CA GLY A 615 11.76 -18.94 1.19
C GLY A 615 12.87 -17.94 1.53
N TYR A 616 13.70 -18.31 2.49
CA TYR A 616 14.77 -17.48 3.05
C TYR A 616 16.14 -17.98 2.63
N LEU A 617 17.08 -17.06 2.39
CA LEU A 617 18.50 -17.36 2.21
C LEU A 617 19.24 -16.85 3.46
N ILE A 618 19.85 -17.77 4.21
CA ILE A 618 20.55 -17.48 5.46
C ILE A 618 22.05 -17.70 5.23
N ARG A 619 22.85 -16.63 5.35
CA ARG A 619 24.31 -16.69 5.28
C ARG A 619 24.90 -16.66 6.69
N GLN A 620 25.80 -17.57 7.02
CA GLN A 620 26.43 -17.66 8.35
C GLN A 620 27.85 -18.28 8.28
N GLU A 621 28.71 -17.98 9.25
CA GLU A 621 30.00 -18.65 9.41
C GLU A 621 29.85 -20.11 9.90
N VAL A 622 30.73 -20.98 9.43
CA VAL A 622 30.90 -22.35 9.91
C VAL A 622 32.37 -22.66 10.17
N GLN A 623 32.61 -23.68 10.98
CA GLN A 623 33.92 -24.29 11.17
C GLN A 623 33.82 -25.78 10.84
N ALA A 624 34.71 -26.28 9.97
CA ALA A 624 34.76 -27.71 9.64
C ALA A 624 35.34 -28.51 10.80
N ALA A 625 34.80 -29.72 11.06
CA ALA A 625 35.23 -30.59 12.15
C ALA A 625 36.72 -30.92 12.04
N GLY A 626 37.47 -30.70 13.13
CA GLY A 626 38.93 -30.86 13.16
C GLY A 626 39.74 -29.72 12.51
N SER A 627 39.09 -28.80 11.79
CA SER A 627 39.74 -27.61 11.23
C SER A 627 39.71 -26.43 12.21
N LYS A 628 40.69 -25.52 12.07
CA LYS A 628 40.65 -24.17 12.67
C LYS A 628 40.24 -23.08 11.68
N VAL A 629 40.08 -23.43 10.41
CA VAL A 629 39.61 -22.51 9.36
C VAL A 629 38.10 -22.35 9.49
N ARG A 630 37.64 -21.09 9.49
CA ARG A 630 36.24 -20.76 9.28
C ARG A 630 36.00 -20.50 7.80
N GLU A 631 34.82 -20.90 7.32
CA GLU A 631 34.30 -20.50 6.02
C GLU A 631 32.88 -19.97 6.18
N THR A 632 32.32 -19.36 5.13
CA THR A 632 30.96 -18.83 5.14
C THR A 632 30.11 -19.65 4.18
N LEU A 633 28.90 -20.04 4.59
CA LEU A 633 27.93 -20.71 3.73
C LEU A 633 26.63 -19.90 3.63
N GLU A 634 25.91 -20.01 2.52
CA GLU A 634 24.53 -19.54 2.37
C GLU A 634 23.58 -20.71 2.13
N MET A 635 22.46 -20.71 2.85
CA MET A 635 21.48 -21.79 2.96
C MET A 635 20.09 -21.31 2.55
N TRP A 636 19.52 -21.89 1.48
CA TRP A 636 18.13 -21.68 1.06
C TRP A 636 17.13 -22.58 1.81
N ALA A 637 16.41 -22.00 2.78
CA ALA A 637 15.30 -22.65 3.46
C ALA A 637 13.99 -22.41 2.69
N VAL A 638 13.30 -23.49 2.32
CA VAL A 638 12.08 -23.50 1.48
C VAL A 638 10.85 -23.85 2.33
N PRO A 639 9.75 -23.08 2.29
CA PRO A 639 8.52 -23.44 2.99
C PRO A 639 7.78 -24.56 2.25
N GLN A 640 7.13 -25.45 3.00
CA GLN A 640 6.25 -26.49 2.46
C GLN A 640 4.79 -26.05 2.48
N ALA A 641 4.00 -26.55 1.51
CA ALA A 641 2.56 -26.29 1.46
C ALA A 641 1.82 -27.16 2.48
N THR A 642 1.12 -26.52 3.43
CA THR A 642 0.37 -27.19 4.52
C THR A 642 -1.15 -27.15 4.37
N LEU A 643 -1.65 -26.57 3.28
CA LEU A 643 -3.08 -26.50 2.98
C LEU A 643 -3.58 -27.80 2.33
N VAL A 644 -4.53 -28.46 2.98
CA VAL A 644 -5.27 -29.61 2.48
C VAL A 644 -6.70 -29.18 2.15
N LEU A 645 -7.08 -29.25 0.87
CA LEU A 645 -8.45 -29.04 0.40
C LEU A 645 -9.14 -30.40 0.18
N GLN A 646 -10.38 -30.55 0.67
CA GLN A 646 -11.14 -31.79 0.53
C GLN A 646 -11.78 -31.90 -0.86
N SER A 647 -11.40 -32.93 -1.62
CA SER A 647 -11.73 -33.08 -3.05
C SER A 647 -13.21 -33.29 -3.38
N ASN A 648 -14.02 -33.69 -2.40
CA ASN A 648 -15.35 -34.26 -2.66
C ASN A 648 -16.49 -33.21 -2.61
N LEU A 649 -16.20 -32.00 -2.14
CA LEU A 649 -17.20 -30.95 -1.89
C LEU A 649 -17.28 -29.96 -3.06
N LYS A 650 -17.98 -30.37 -4.14
CA LYS A 650 -18.24 -29.54 -5.34
C LYS A 650 -18.80 -28.14 -5.02
N GLU A 651 -19.60 -28.03 -3.97
CA GLU A 651 -20.18 -26.75 -3.54
C GLU A 651 -19.17 -25.77 -2.92
N PHE A 652 -17.92 -26.19 -2.71
CA PHE A 652 -16.86 -25.35 -2.14
C PHE A 652 -15.71 -25.08 -3.11
N GLU A 653 -15.92 -25.28 -4.41
CA GLU A 653 -15.05 -24.76 -5.47
C GLU A 653 -14.77 -23.25 -5.34
N ARG A 654 -15.56 -22.51 -4.54
CA ARG A 654 -15.27 -21.12 -4.19
C ARG A 654 -13.95 -20.95 -3.43
N LEU A 655 -13.59 -21.77 -2.44
CA LEU A 655 -12.34 -21.57 -1.70
C LEU A 655 -11.15 -21.93 -2.61
N LYS A 656 -10.25 -20.97 -2.82
CA LYS A 656 -9.03 -21.15 -3.64
C LYS A 656 -7.75 -21.19 -2.81
N ASN A 657 -7.75 -20.59 -1.61
CA ASN A 657 -6.60 -20.64 -0.70
C ASN A 657 -7.04 -20.31 0.75
N LEU A 658 -6.28 -20.79 1.73
CA LEU A 658 -6.42 -20.49 3.15
C LEU A 658 -5.01 -20.35 3.74
N GLU A 659 -4.68 -19.16 4.24
CA GLU A 659 -3.35 -18.81 4.75
C GLU A 659 -3.44 -18.27 6.19
N ILE A 660 -2.45 -18.62 7.02
CA ILE A 660 -2.28 -18.08 8.38
C ILE A 660 -0.96 -17.31 8.42
N GLY A 661 -0.99 -16.10 8.99
CA GLY A 661 0.20 -15.25 9.07
C GLY A 661 0.05 -14.05 9.99
N THR A 662 1.06 -13.19 9.99
CA THR A 662 1.06 -11.89 10.68
C THR A 662 1.36 -10.76 9.69
N GLU A 663 1.06 -9.52 10.07
CA GLU A 663 1.32 -8.33 9.23
C GLU A 663 0.59 -8.37 7.87
N TRP A 664 -0.72 -8.64 7.92
CA TRP A 664 -1.60 -8.62 6.75
C TRP A 664 -1.78 -7.21 6.18
N ASP A 665 -1.33 -7.02 4.94
CA ASP A 665 -1.47 -5.78 4.18
C ASP A 665 -2.88 -5.69 3.56
N LEU A 666 -3.76 -4.89 4.17
CA LEU A 666 -5.13 -4.66 3.69
C LEU A 666 -5.22 -3.99 2.30
N LYS A 667 -4.12 -3.38 1.83
CA LYS A 667 -4.06 -2.67 0.55
C LYS A 667 -3.67 -3.63 -0.58
N GLU A 668 -2.64 -4.45 -0.37
CA GLU A 668 -2.13 -5.40 -1.37
C GLU A 668 -2.61 -6.84 -1.21
N ARG A 669 -3.29 -7.16 -0.11
CA ARG A 669 -3.85 -8.50 0.22
C ARG A 669 -2.79 -9.60 0.23
N ILE A 670 -1.71 -9.35 0.97
CA ILE A 670 -0.61 -10.29 1.25
C ILE A 670 -0.17 -10.17 2.73
N PHE A 671 0.45 -11.21 3.28
CA PHE A 671 1.19 -11.09 4.54
C PHE A 671 2.60 -10.53 4.28
N ARG A 672 3.04 -9.54 5.07
CA ARG A 672 4.41 -9.00 4.98
C ARG A 672 5.43 -9.85 5.75
N ASN A 673 4.99 -10.65 6.73
CA ASN A 673 5.74 -11.80 7.24
C ASN A 673 5.63 -12.96 6.23
N PHE A 674 6.36 -12.86 5.12
CA PHE A 674 6.22 -13.75 3.94
C PHE A 674 6.35 -15.25 4.25
N GLY A 675 7.19 -15.63 5.23
CA GLY A 675 7.36 -17.01 5.66
C GLY A 675 6.49 -17.44 6.84
N GLY A 676 5.58 -16.59 7.33
CA GLY A 676 4.70 -16.93 8.46
C GLY A 676 5.48 -17.30 9.74
N LEU A 677 6.61 -16.64 10.01
CA LEU A 677 7.43 -16.89 11.19
C LEU A 677 6.68 -16.43 12.45
N ILE A 678 5.94 -17.33 13.08
CA ILE A 678 5.05 -17.07 14.21
C ILE A 678 5.70 -17.60 15.50
N GLY A 679 5.79 -16.74 16.52
CA GLY A 679 6.23 -17.10 17.87
C GLY A 679 5.09 -17.02 18.91
N PRO A 680 5.31 -17.42 20.18
CA PRO A 680 4.26 -17.55 21.19
C PRO A 680 3.55 -16.24 21.54
N LEU A 681 4.20 -15.09 21.34
CA LEU A 681 3.63 -13.76 21.60
C LEU A 681 2.99 -13.10 20.35
N SER A 682 2.92 -13.81 19.23
CA SER A 682 2.37 -13.31 17.97
C SER A 682 0.85 -13.28 17.96
N GLU A 683 0.26 -12.48 17.08
CA GLU A 683 -1.20 -12.42 16.85
C GLU A 683 -1.53 -12.93 15.44
N PRO A 684 -1.69 -14.25 15.23
CA PRO A 684 -1.97 -14.83 13.92
C PRO A 684 -3.37 -14.45 13.42
N LEU A 685 -3.48 -14.27 12.11
CA LEU A 685 -4.69 -13.90 11.39
C LEU A 685 -4.91 -14.92 10.28
N ALA A 686 -6.14 -15.42 10.11
CA ALA A 686 -6.50 -16.32 9.02
C ALA A 686 -7.14 -15.55 7.86
N VAL A 687 -6.64 -15.76 6.66
CA VAL A 687 -7.20 -15.24 5.41
C VAL A 687 -7.71 -16.38 4.55
N GLN A 688 -8.90 -16.23 4.00
CA GLN A 688 -9.50 -17.14 3.04
C GLN A 688 -9.65 -16.41 1.71
N LYS A 689 -9.14 -17.00 0.63
CA LYS A 689 -9.29 -16.48 -0.74
C LYS A 689 -10.39 -17.24 -1.46
N TRP A 690 -11.32 -16.51 -2.05
CA TRP A 690 -12.51 -17.05 -2.70
C TRP A 690 -12.60 -16.65 -4.17
N ALA A 691 -13.22 -17.51 -4.96
CA ALA A 691 -13.80 -17.15 -6.25
C ALA A 691 -15.26 -16.68 -6.08
N GLN A 692 -15.77 -15.99 -7.09
CA GLN A 692 -17.18 -15.60 -7.17
C GLN A 692 -18.09 -16.83 -7.21
N GLY A 693 -19.30 -16.71 -6.65
CA GLY A 693 -20.28 -17.80 -6.56
C GLY A 693 -21.41 -17.46 -5.57
N PRO A 694 -22.36 -18.36 -5.30
CA PRO A 694 -23.46 -18.06 -4.38
C PRO A 694 -22.99 -17.79 -2.94
N ASN A 695 -23.76 -17.00 -2.19
CA ASN A 695 -23.52 -16.74 -0.77
C ASN A 695 -23.42 -18.06 0.01
N LEU A 696 -22.42 -18.17 0.89
CA LEU A 696 -22.28 -19.29 1.82
C LEU A 696 -21.88 -18.83 3.21
N THR A 697 -22.14 -19.68 4.21
CA THR A 697 -21.58 -19.57 5.56
C THR A 697 -20.59 -20.71 5.75
N ALA A 698 -19.43 -20.41 6.36
CA ALA A 698 -18.43 -21.40 6.74
C ALA A 698 -17.98 -21.17 8.19
N THR A 699 -17.80 -22.25 8.95
CA THR A 699 -17.32 -22.20 10.33
C THR A 699 -15.80 -22.37 10.32
N ILE A 700 -15.07 -21.43 10.93
CA ILE A 700 -13.62 -21.51 11.10
C ILE A 700 -13.32 -21.93 12.53
N VAL A 701 -12.51 -22.97 12.68
CA VAL A 701 -12.11 -23.55 13.98
C VAL A 701 -10.59 -23.58 14.09
N TRP A 702 -10.07 -23.06 15.20
CA TRP A 702 -8.64 -23.05 15.53
C TRP A 702 -8.35 -24.10 16.60
N ILE A 703 -7.37 -24.96 16.36
CA ILE A 703 -7.01 -26.09 17.22
C ILE A 703 -5.51 -25.98 17.56
N ASP A 704 -5.19 -26.04 18.86
CA ASP A 704 -3.83 -25.96 19.37
C ASP A 704 -3.12 -27.34 19.40
N PRO A 705 -1.79 -27.39 19.65
CA PRO A 705 -1.02 -28.64 19.65
C PRO A 705 -1.48 -29.66 20.72
N ALA A 706 -2.10 -29.20 21.81
CA ALA A 706 -2.67 -30.02 22.88
C ALA A 706 -4.16 -30.37 22.64
N GLN A 707 -4.62 -30.26 21.39
CA GLN A 707 -5.99 -30.49 20.93
C GLN A 707 -7.04 -29.62 21.64
N VAL A 708 -6.65 -28.40 22.07
CA VAL A 708 -7.59 -27.39 22.58
C VAL A 708 -8.24 -26.68 21.40
N VAL A 709 -9.57 -26.63 21.36
CA VAL A 709 -10.30 -25.72 20.46
C VAL A 709 -10.16 -24.29 20.99
N ALA A 710 -9.24 -23.54 20.39
CA ALA A 710 -8.85 -22.20 20.84
C ALA A 710 -9.85 -21.11 20.44
N ALA A 711 -10.51 -21.28 19.28
CA ALA A 711 -11.58 -20.41 18.80
C ALA A 711 -12.47 -21.15 17.80
N SER A 712 -13.77 -20.81 17.77
CA SER A 712 -14.71 -21.21 16.72
C SER A 712 -15.62 -20.04 16.37
N TYR A 713 -15.77 -19.73 15.09
CA TYR A 713 -16.64 -18.63 14.61
C TYR A 713 -17.12 -18.87 13.18
N ASP A 714 -18.33 -18.41 12.87
CA ASP A 714 -18.86 -18.42 11.51
C ASP A 714 -18.46 -17.17 10.73
N ILE A 715 -18.19 -17.35 9.43
CA ILE A 715 -18.03 -16.28 8.45
C ILE A 715 -19.09 -16.41 7.35
N THR A 716 -19.63 -15.27 6.91
CA THR A 716 -20.46 -15.16 5.71
C THR A 716 -19.61 -14.71 4.53
N VAL A 717 -19.78 -15.35 3.37
CA VAL A 717 -18.99 -15.10 2.16
C VAL A 717 -19.93 -14.69 1.03
N ASP A 718 -20.02 -13.37 0.79
CA ASP A 718 -20.88 -12.78 -0.23
C ASP A 718 -20.48 -13.14 -1.66
N VAL A 719 -21.34 -12.85 -2.65
CA VAL A 719 -21.17 -13.26 -4.06
C VAL A 719 -19.86 -12.78 -4.67
N ASP A 720 -19.51 -11.52 -4.42
CA ASP A 720 -18.32 -10.83 -4.93
C ASP A 720 -17.15 -10.80 -3.93
N ALA A 721 -17.30 -11.45 -2.76
CA ALA A 721 -16.23 -11.55 -1.78
C ALA A 721 -15.06 -12.37 -2.34
N GLU A 722 -13.95 -11.70 -2.65
CA GLU A 722 -12.70 -12.32 -3.10
C GLU A 722 -11.82 -12.79 -1.93
N TYR A 723 -11.94 -12.15 -0.77
CA TYR A 723 -11.12 -12.37 0.42
C TYR A 723 -11.96 -12.16 1.68
N THR A 724 -11.93 -13.10 2.62
CA THR A 724 -12.36 -12.91 4.01
C THR A 724 -11.17 -13.06 4.95
N GLN A 725 -11.26 -12.43 6.12
CA GLN A 725 -10.15 -12.35 7.08
C GLN A 725 -10.69 -12.22 8.51
N TYR A 726 -10.06 -12.88 9.48
CA TYR A 726 -10.33 -12.66 10.89
C TYR A 726 -9.09 -12.91 11.75
N LYS A 727 -8.92 -12.07 12.77
CA LYS A 727 -7.86 -12.19 13.79
C LYS A 727 -8.54 -12.51 15.13
N PRO A 728 -8.61 -13.78 15.56
CA PRO A 728 -9.21 -14.10 16.85
C PRO A 728 -8.39 -13.46 17.98
N PRO A 729 -9.05 -12.92 19.04
CA PRO A 729 -8.38 -12.27 20.16
C PRO A 729 -7.83 -13.31 21.15
N LEU A 730 -6.96 -14.20 20.65
CA LEU A 730 -6.39 -15.31 21.43
C LEU A 730 -5.51 -14.77 22.57
N GLN A 731 -5.76 -15.28 23.79
CA GLN A 731 -4.87 -15.08 24.92
C GLN A 731 -3.47 -15.66 24.64
N ARG A 732 -2.46 -15.08 25.29
CA ARG A 732 -1.04 -15.36 25.07
C ARG A 732 -0.35 -15.79 26.38
N PRO A 733 0.75 -16.56 26.30
CA PRO A 733 1.41 -17.04 25.08
C PRO A 733 0.64 -18.16 24.38
N LEU A 734 0.73 -18.19 23.04
CA LEU A 734 0.24 -19.31 22.23
C LEU A 734 1.13 -20.53 22.48
N ARG A 735 0.51 -21.71 22.72
CA ARG A 735 1.25 -22.96 22.92
C ARG A 735 2.12 -23.29 21.70
N PRO A 736 3.44 -23.53 21.84
CA PRO A 736 4.28 -23.85 20.70
C PRO A 736 4.03 -25.27 20.17
N GLY A 737 4.18 -25.42 18.85
CA GLY A 737 3.93 -26.67 18.10
C GLY A 737 3.06 -26.44 16.87
N THR A 738 2.62 -27.54 16.27
CA THR A 738 1.71 -27.54 15.12
C THR A 738 0.29 -27.19 15.55
N TRP A 739 -0.20 -26.04 15.10
CA TRP A 739 -1.60 -25.64 15.15
C TRP A 739 -2.30 -26.05 13.86
N SER A 740 -3.61 -26.27 13.91
CA SER A 740 -4.48 -26.46 12.75
C SER A 740 -5.62 -25.44 12.73
N VAL A 741 -5.91 -24.88 11.56
CA VAL A 741 -7.12 -24.10 11.30
C VAL A 741 -7.97 -24.83 10.28
N ARG A 742 -9.17 -25.23 10.70
CA ARG A 742 -10.15 -25.94 9.88
C ARG A 742 -11.23 -24.99 9.40
N VAL A 743 -11.66 -25.15 8.15
CA VAL A 743 -12.84 -24.52 7.56
C VAL A 743 -13.87 -25.62 7.32
N LEU A 744 -15.05 -25.44 7.91
CA LEU A 744 -16.15 -26.39 7.90
C LEU A 744 -17.37 -25.81 7.19
N LYS A 745 -18.19 -26.67 6.59
CA LYS A 745 -19.55 -26.34 6.13
C LYS A 745 -20.52 -27.34 6.75
N GLN A 746 -21.50 -26.87 7.53
CA GLN A 746 -22.49 -27.73 8.20
C GLN A 746 -21.83 -28.87 9.03
N TRP A 747 -20.69 -28.57 9.65
CA TRP A 747 -19.79 -29.49 10.39
C TRP A 747 -18.99 -30.50 9.54
N GLU A 748 -19.16 -30.55 8.22
CA GLU A 748 -18.25 -31.29 7.34
C GLU A 748 -16.95 -30.51 7.12
N LEU A 749 -15.80 -31.21 7.16
CA LEU A 749 -14.48 -30.60 6.91
C LEU A 749 -14.29 -30.31 5.43
N VAL A 750 -13.86 -29.09 5.11
CA VAL A 750 -13.67 -28.63 3.72
C VAL A 750 -12.23 -28.25 3.41
N ALA A 751 -11.56 -27.60 4.36
CA ALA A 751 -10.14 -27.30 4.27
C ALA A 751 -9.50 -27.37 5.66
N GLU A 752 -8.24 -27.78 5.71
CA GLU A 752 -7.38 -27.66 6.89
C GLU A 752 -6.04 -27.08 6.46
N VAL A 753 -5.54 -26.09 7.20
CA VAL A 753 -4.17 -25.62 7.10
C VAL A 753 -3.48 -25.79 8.44
N SER A 754 -2.28 -26.36 8.43
CA SER A 754 -1.43 -26.40 9.62
C SER A 754 -0.40 -25.27 9.60
N PHE A 755 -0.11 -24.69 10.75
CA PHE A 755 0.95 -23.69 10.92
C PHE A 755 1.75 -23.91 12.21
N LEU A 756 3.00 -23.45 12.23
CA LEU A 756 3.89 -23.61 13.38
C LEU A 756 3.85 -22.35 14.26
N VAL A 757 3.40 -22.50 15.51
CA VAL A 757 3.82 -21.57 16.57
C VAL A 757 5.17 -22.08 17.08
N MET A 758 6.25 -21.39 16.70
CA MET A 758 7.60 -21.87 16.94
C MET A 758 8.01 -21.69 18.42
N PRO A 759 8.62 -22.71 19.06
CA PRO A 759 9.25 -22.51 20.37
C PRO A 759 10.46 -21.59 20.20
N LEU A 760 10.61 -20.59 21.04
CA LEU A 760 11.74 -19.66 20.94
C LEU A 760 12.96 -20.20 21.70
N THR A 761 14.15 -20.16 21.10
CA THR A 761 15.42 -20.41 21.82
C THR A 761 16.00 -19.15 22.47
N PHE A 762 15.49 -17.98 22.08
CA PHE A 762 15.92 -16.67 22.55
C PHE A 762 14.73 -15.86 23.08
N LYS A 763 15.00 -14.96 24.02
CA LYS A 763 14.10 -13.93 24.52
C LYS A 763 14.95 -12.69 24.76
N ASP A 764 14.54 -11.55 24.21
CA ASP A 764 15.33 -10.30 24.28
C ASP A 764 16.77 -10.50 23.74
N LYS A 765 16.91 -11.36 22.71
CA LYS A 765 18.16 -11.92 22.11
C LYS A 765 18.97 -12.88 22.97
N GLU A 766 18.74 -12.97 24.28
CA GLU A 766 19.48 -13.87 25.17
C GLU A 766 18.90 -15.30 25.18
N PRO A 767 19.70 -16.35 25.45
CA PRO A 767 19.21 -17.73 25.53
C PRO A 767 18.19 -17.94 26.66
N LEU A 768 17.12 -18.70 26.39
CA LEU A 768 16.05 -18.95 27.37
C LEU A 768 16.56 -19.60 28.68
N ARG A 769 16.13 -19.02 29.81
CA ARG A 769 16.44 -19.48 31.17
C ARG A 769 15.23 -20.14 31.81
N LYS A 770 15.41 -21.36 32.33
CA LYS A 770 14.31 -22.28 32.69
C LYS A 770 13.32 -21.69 33.70
N GLU A 771 13.84 -21.03 34.73
CA GLU A 771 13.05 -20.51 35.86
C GLU A 771 12.28 -19.23 35.50
N GLU A 772 12.83 -18.38 34.64
CA GLU A 772 12.23 -17.09 34.25
C GLU A 772 11.33 -17.17 33.00
N ASP A 773 11.58 -18.13 32.10
CA ASP A 773 11.02 -18.11 30.74
C ASP A 773 10.11 -19.28 30.39
N SER A 774 9.99 -20.33 31.23
CA SER A 774 9.17 -21.52 30.88
C SER A 774 7.68 -21.23 30.66
N TRP A 775 7.15 -20.13 31.22
CA TRP A 775 5.79 -19.66 30.94
C TRP A 775 5.55 -19.39 29.45
N LEU A 776 6.59 -18.94 28.72
CA LEU A 776 6.54 -18.55 27.31
C LEU A 776 6.15 -19.71 26.39
N HIS A 777 6.36 -20.96 26.83
CA HIS A 777 6.04 -22.19 26.09
C HIS A 777 4.88 -22.99 26.70
N ALA A 778 4.32 -22.59 27.84
CA ALA A 778 3.25 -23.34 28.52
C ALA A 778 1.89 -23.28 27.79
N GLY A 779 1.63 -22.18 27.07
CA GLY A 779 0.29 -21.80 26.59
C GLY A 779 -0.38 -20.76 27.51
N PRO A 780 -1.64 -20.39 27.26
CA PRO A 780 -2.37 -19.43 28.09
C PRO A 780 -2.75 -20.07 29.45
N PRO A 781 -2.95 -19.26 30.50
CA PRO A 781 -3.42 -19.76 31.80
C PRO A 781 -4.70 -20.59 31.67
N GLY A 782 -4.67 -21.82 32.20
CA GLY A 782 -5.85 -22.72 32.23
C GLY A 782 -6.35 -23.22 30.88
N ASP A 783 -5.53 -23.21 29.81
CA ASP A 783 -5.93 -23.51 28.42
C ASP A 783 -6.97 -22.55 27.80
N LEU A 784 -7.26 -21.42 28.44
CA LEU A 784 -8.30 -20.49 28.01
C LEU A 784 -7.77 -19.46 27.00
N TYR A 785 -7.80 -19.81 25.72
CA TYR A 785 -7.50 -18.88 24.62
C TYR A 785 -8.55 -17.77 24.46
N LEU A 786 -9.78 -17.98 24.94
CA LEU A 786 -10.89 -17.03 24.93
C LEU A 786 -11.69 -17.20 26.23
N GLU A 787 -12.49 -16.20 26.61
CA GLU A 787 -13.39 -16.28 27.77
C GLU A 787 -14.45 -17.39 27.61
N GLN A 788 -14.85 -17.68 26.37
CA GLN A 788 -15.74 -18.79 26.04
C GLN A 788 -14.93 -20.08 25.81
N SER A 789 -15.25 -21.14 26.56
CA SER A 789 -14.72 -22.48 26.33
C SER A 789 -15.44 -23.18 25.17
N PHE A 790 -14.67 -23.77 24.24
CA PHE A 790 -15.17 -24.53 23.10
C PHE A 790 -14.99 -26.04 23.24
N GLN A 791 -14.66 -26.54 24.44
CA GLN A 791 -14.34 -27.96 24.68
C GLN A 791 -15.44 -28.94 24.21
N GLN A 792 -16.72 -28.53 24.22
CA GLN A 792 -17.85 -29.33 23.73
C GLN A 792 -17.74 -29.66 22.22
N LEU A 793 -17.03 -28.87 21.43
CA LEU A 793 -16.84 -29.14 19.99
C LEU A 793 -15.85 -30.28 19.74
N SER A 794 -15.01 -30.67 20.71
CA SER A 794 -13.95 -31.68 20.52
C SER A 794 -14.51 -33.03 20.04
N SER A 795 -15.70 -33.43 20.51
CA SER A 795 -16.38 -34.66 20.08
C SER A 795 -17.00 -34.53 18.68
N VAL A 796 -17.63 -33.39 18.37
CA VAL A 796 -18.20 -33.06 17.05
C VAL A 796 -17.10 -33.07 15.98
N LEU A 797 -15.95 -32.49 16.30
CA LEU A 797 -14.77 -32.38 15.45
C LEU A 797 -13.90 -33.65 15.44
N LYS A 798 -14.28 -34.69 16.21
CA LYS A 798 -13.60 -35.99 16.33
C LYS A 798 -12.10 -35.84 16.66
N LEU A 799 -11.78 -34.96 17.60
CA LEU A 799 -10.39 -34.73 18.02
C LEU A 799 -9.83 -35.91 18.84
N PRO A 800 -8.51 -36.18 18.76
CA PRO A 800 -7.84 -37.15 19.63
C PRO A 800 -7.97 -36.81 21.13
N PRO A 801 -7.80 -37.78 22.04
CA PRO A 801 -7.72 -37.55 23.48
C PRO A 801 -6.65 -36.51 23.85
N ARG A 802 -6.97 -35.61 24.78
CA ARG A 802 -6.14 -34.44 25.12
C ARG A 802 -4.99 -34.79 26.05
N GLU A 803 -5.12 -35.83 26.86
CA GLU A 803 -4.30 -36.13 28.03
C GLU A 803 -2.82 -36.30 27.65
N ALA A 804 -2.54 -37.14 26.65
CA ALA A 804 -1.18 -37.40 26.17
C ALA A 804 -0.55 -36.16 25.51
N ALA A 805 -1.33 -35.39 24.75
CA ALA A 805 -0.85 -34.18 24.08
C ALA A 805 -0.56 -33.04 25.08
N ALA A 806 -1.40 -32.89 26.11
CA ALA A 806 -1.19 -31.93 27.19
C ALA A 806 0.03 -32.29 28.07
N GLN A 807 0.21 -33.57 28.41
CA GLN A 807 1.40 -34.04 29.14
C GLN A 807 2.69 -33.78 28.35
N GLU A 808 2.70 -34.07 27.04
CA GLU A 808 3.86 -33.80 26.18
C GLU A 808 4.12 -32.29 26.02
N ALA A 809 3.08 -31.46 25.89
CA ALA A 809 3.22 -30.01 25.85
C ALA A 809 3.83 -29.46 27.16
N GLN A 810 3.34 -29.90 28.32
CA GLN A 810 3.87 -29.49 29.63
C GLN A 810 5.33 -29.95 29.83
N ARG A 811 5.69 -31.13 29.33
CA ARG A 811 7.08 -31.62 29.33
C ARG A 811 7.98 -30.76 28.44
N ARG A 812 7.50 -30.35 27.25
CA ARG A 812 8.24 -29.52 26.30
C ARG A 812 8.43 -28.08 26.77
N ALA A 813 7.46 -27.51 27.48
CA ALA A 813 7.54 -26.15 28.04
C ALA A 813 8.68 -25.97 29.07
N GLN A 814 9.25 -27.05 29.59
CA GLN A 814 10.35 -27.06 30.55
C GLN A 814 11.74 -27.26 29.92
N LEU A 815 11.83 -27.32 28.58
CA LEU A 815 13.08 -27.51 27.85
C LEU A 815 13.83 -26.19 27.67
N VAL A 816 15.16 -26.23 27.85
CA VAL A 816 16.10 -25.15 27.53
C VAL A 816 17.35 -25.72 26.87
N GLY A 817 18.21 -24.86 26.29
CA GLY A 817 19.49 -25.28 25.70
C GLY A 817 19.37 -26.30 24.56
N ARG A 818 20.27 -27.30 24.53
CA ARG A 818 20.31 -28.32 23.45
C ARG A 818 19.00 -29.11 23.29
N PRO A 819 18.31 -29.58 24.35
CA PRO A 819 16.98 -30.20 24.23
C PRO A 819 15.92 -29.30 23.57
N LEU A 820 15.92 -28.00 23.88
CA LEU A 820 15.01 -27.03 23.25
C LEU A 820 15.37 -26.81 21.78
N GLN A 821 16.65 -26.66 21.45
CA GLN A 821 17.11 -26.59 20.06
C GLN A 821 16.70 -27.82 19.26
N ALA A 822 16.80 -29.02 19.83
CA ALA A 822 16.36 -30.26 19.18
C ALA A 822 14.84 -30.30 18.92
N TRP A 823 14.01 -29.79 19.85
CA TRP A 823 12.57 -29.63 19.62
C TRP A 823 12.30 -28.63 18.50
N VAL A 824 12.92 -27.44 18.52
CA VAL A 824 12.77 -26.41 17.47
C VAL A 824 13.17 -26.95 16.11
N ASP A 825 14.34 -27.59 16.00
CA ASP A 825 14.82 -28.19 14.75
C ASP A 825 13.85 -29.28 14.24
N SER A 826 13.28 -30.09 15.14
CA SER A 826 12.30 -31.12 14.78
C SER A 826 10.99 -30.51 14.29
N SER A 827 10.43 -29.52 15.00
CA SER A 827 9.15 -28.91 14.64
C SER A 827 9.23 -28.01 13.41
N ILE A 828 10.41 -27.47 13.06
CA ILE A 828 10.61 -26.72 11.81
C ILE A 828 10.69 -27.66 10.60
N LYS A 829 11.26 -28.86 10.76
CA LYS A 829 11.42 -29.85 9.68
C LYS A 829 10.09 -30.29 9.05
N ASP A 830 9.00 -30.23 9.80
CA ASP A 830 7.64 -30.58 9.33
C ASP A 830 7.01 -29.49 8.43
N PHE A 831 7.64 -28.32 8.32
CA PHE A 831 7.16 -27.15 7.57
C PHE A 831 8.18 -26.56 6.59
N TRP A 832 9.47 -26.90 6.74
CA TRP A 832 10.57 -26.29 6.00
C TRP A 832 11.62 -27.32 5.58
N VAL A 833 12.11 -27.19 4.34
CA VAL A 833 13.15 -28.05 3.77
C VAL A 833 14.35 -27.26 3.27
N THR A 834 15.47 -27.97 3.13
CA THR A 834 16.73 -27.48 2.57
C THR A 834 16.65 -27.51 1.05
N GLY A 835 16.53 -26.35 0.40
CA GLY A 835 16.52 -26.23 -1.06
C GLY A 835 17.91 -26.25 -1.69
N GLY A 836 18.92 -25.75 -0.97
CA GLY A 836 20.32 -25.80 -1.39
C GLY A 836 21.26 -25.07 -0.44
N LEU A 837 22.54 -25.46 -0.46
CA LEU A 837 23.62 -24.85 0.31
C LEU A 837 24.78 -24.53 -0.62
N CYS A 838 25.42 -23.38 -0.44
CA CYS A 838 26.55 -22.94 -1.25
C CYS A 838 27.57 -22.15 -0.42
N ALA A 839 28.78 -21.96 -0.95
CA ALA A 839 29.83 -21.12 -0.36
C ALA A 839 30.17 -19.92 -1.27
N PRO A 840 30.46 -18.71 -0.74
CA PRO A 840 30.90 -17.57 -1.56
C PRO A 840 32.29 -17.79 -2.20
N GLN A 841 33.10 -18.64 -1.57
CA GLN A 841 34.44 -19.07 -2.01
C GLN A 841 34.49 -20.60 -2.04
N THR A 842 35.59 -21.21 -2.47
CA THR A 842 35.72 -22.68 -2.49
C THR A 842 35.69 -23.25 -1.07
N SER A 843 34.66 -24.06 -0.77
CA SER A 843 34.48 -24.76 0.51
C SER A 843 35.49 -25.92 0.69
N SER A 844 35.80 -26.28 1.94
CA SER A 844 36.47 -27.53 2.27
C SER A 844 35.62 -28.78 1.98
N CYS A 845 34.29 -28.64 1.86
CA CYS A 845 33.37 -29.72 1.55
C CYS A 845 33.11 -29.84 0.03
N PRO A 846 33.48 -30.94 -0.64
CA PRO A 846 33.30 -31.08 -2.09
C PRO A 846 31.83 -31.16 -2.54
N ALA A 847 30.88 -31.34 -1.62
CA ALA A 847 29.44 -31.28 -1.91
C ALA A 847 28.87 -29.85 -1.95
N VAL A 848 29.65 -28.83 -1.55
CA VAL A 848 29.22 -27.43 -1.48
C VAL A 848 29.76 -26.65 -2.68
N GLY A 849 28.86 -26.25 -3.58
CA GLY A 849 29.18 -25.46 -4.76
C GLY A 849 29.37 -23.96 -4.47
N LEU A 850 29.97 -23.24 -5.43
CA LEU A 850 30.08 -21.78 -5.39
C LEU A 850 28.71 -21.11 -5.55
N CYS A 851 28.36 -20.20 -4.64
CA CYS A 851 27.09 -19.48 -4.63
C CYS A 851 26.81 -18.73 -5.95
N SER A 852 27.84 -18.11 -6.53
CA SER A 852 27.78 -17.39 -7.82
C SER A 852 27.54 -18.28 -9.04
N LYS A 853 27.57 -19.61 -8.88
CA LYS A 853 27.18 -20.59 -9.92
C LYS A 853 25.77 -21.17 -9.71
N THR A 854 25.06 -20.77 -8.65
CA THR A 854 23.67 -21.18 -8.42
C THR A 854 22.70 -20.26 -9.17
N SER A 855 21.41 -20.64 -9.21
CA SER A 855 20.32 -19.83 -9.74
C SER A 855 19.47 -19.16 -8.65
N TRP A 856 19.82 -19.35 -7.37
CA TRP A 856 18.96 -19.00 -6.22
C TRP A 856 19.67 -18.18 -5.14
N SER A 857 21.00 -18.23 -5.05
CA SER A 857 21.77 -17.50 -4.03
C SER A 857 21.62 -15.99 -4.17
N SER A 858 21.74 -15.25 -3.06
CA SER A 858 21.86 -13.79 -3.08
C SER A 858 23.09 -13.32 -3.88
N MET A 859 24.11 -14.18 -4.01
CA MET A 859 25.35 -13.93 -4.75
C MET A 859 25.32 -14.48 -6.19
N SER A 860 24.15 -14.91 -6.69
CA SER A 860 23.94 -15.25 -8.11
C SER A 860 23.96 -13.96 -8.97
N PRO A 861 24.47 -14.00 -10.22
CA PRO A 861 24.39 -12.87 -11.14
C PRO A 861 22.95 -12.40 -11.39
N ASP A 862 22.72 -11.11 -11.28
CA ASP A 862 21.41 -10.44 -11.39
C ASP A 862 21.49 -9.19 -12.30
N PRO A 863 21.69 -9.37 -13.62
CA PRO A 863 22.06 -8.26 -14.52
C PRO A 863 21.02 -7.15 -14.67
N LYS A 864 19.79 -7.35 -14.19
CA LYS A 864 18.74 -6.31 -14.14
C LYS A 864 18.86 -5.37 -12.94
N SER A 865 19.58 -5.74 -11.88
CA SER A 865 19.85 -4.88 -10.70
C SER A 865 21.33 -4.52 -10.52
N GLU A 866 22.25 -5.18 -11.23
CA GLU A 866 23.65 -4.74 -11.36
C GLU A 866 23.75 -3.40 -12.10
N LEU A 867 24.54 -2.47 -11.57
CA LEU A 867 24.85 -1.19 -12.23
C LEU A 867 26.15 -1.34 -13.03
N CYS A 868 26.10 -1.05 -14.34
CA CYS A 868 27.20 -1.27 -15.27
C CYS A 868 27.93 0.05 -15.59
N PRO A 869 29.20 0.03 -16.03
CA PRO A 869 29.89 1.23 -16.51
C PRO A 869 29.10 1.98 -17.58
N VAL A 870 29.24 3.32 -17.59
CA VAL A 870 28.55 4.20 -18.54
C VAL A 870 28.93 3.86 -19.98
N LYS A 871 27.92 3.60 -20.80
CA LYS A 871 28.05 3.30 -22.23
C LYS A 871 28.32 4.57 -23.05
N SER A 872 28.65 4.41 -24.33
CA SER A 872 28.91 5.52 -25.26
C SER A 872 27.69 6.42 -25.55
N ASP A 873 26.48 6.01 -25.18
CA ASP A 873 25.24 6.80 -25.24
C ASP A 873 24.92 7.54 -23.92
N GLY A 874 25.81 7.46 -22.92
CA GLY A 874 25.63 8.03 -21.59
C GLY A 874 24.69 7.25 -20.67
N ARG A 875 24.20 6.07 -21.08
CA ARG A 875 23.25 5.22 -20.33
C ARG A 875 23.96 4.05 -19.65
N ILE A 876 23.26 3.36 -18.75
CA ILE A 876 23.71 2.10 -18.11
C ILE A 876 22.69 0.94 -18.19
N ARG A 877 21.45 1.22 -18.64
CA ARG A 877 20.46 0.23 -19.06
C ARG A 877 20.68 -0.15 -20.52
#